data_AF-A0A817FP05-F1
#
_entry.id   AF-A0A817FP05-F1
#
_cell.length_a   1.000
_cell.length_b   1.000
_cell.length_c   1.000
_cell.angle_alpha   90.00
_cell.angle_beta   90.00
_cell.angle_gamma   90.00
#
_symmetry.space_group_name_H-M   'P 1'
#
loop_
_entity.id
_entity.type
_entity.pdbx_description
1 polymer ?
#
loop_
_entity_poly.entity_id
_entity_poly.type
_entity_poly.pdbx_seq_one_letter_code
_entity_poly.pdbx_strand_id
1 'polypeptide(L)'
;MQTVLFISLLVGLTTFVTASDVLVFTDSDFETKIQQHDMMLVEFYAPWCGHCKRLAPEYEKAATLLLKNDPPVSLAKVDCTVETKVCSKYGVSGYPTLKIFKNGEFSEDYNGPREADGIVSTMRSKAGPSFRVLETLADYEKFLDHFDHSIIGYFESDTHSLKSDLVKAADQLSEKFRFAYTTSKEILDQVDHLNKIVIHQPKRLQSKFEDTFSAVQGVDDSLAPVAKLTDALNRIRSDENNQISAPSICGKAYFLIRNGKYSNALESLVNLNHEDGDGHHLVLILKMVCYAHLHIIKETTDMTSIARTKLTNFIVKDVLSSVESLIDLCLAMITYDLGQYEKSIQLFDKIVRNVSNKFHDRAVYGQFNAYINLNKPTDARTCYDIIKDHLNPSQELSCRLQLALIEEYPSELLKIVQSALKEANENEELFELTVQGWLSVGQAYLSIQHSNDMFDKDQCKYAFNKAIELDEYFWESYACLSRYYNEIEKSLSEALAYSKRAFELNENIESVQINYVDNLLQAEQIYDALEILERILVMNNTKTWAHFRYGLVSLRINNVHNAVKALQIISRRPPVAGATWSALGDAHLHTNNLKTALSCYSKAASLERETLYSLTRQAFTMTLLGRYNEAISLFDKAIDQSPKYILARKGKGEAHFYLAIQQTGLYKDELAVFHVQQSLTAFHDALCLQSNYACLWKKYGDACMLLHPINDDLIHIRLPSLTKKFDENKIKDVDGCIVLKKTDLLQRAQKCFMQAIHLKSRSAVYWSCLAQCVYIQARYNSDDQRLLMLALEYIKVAISLKPNDHLLWNTLGVVAAHPARL
;
A
#
# COMPACT_ATOMS: atom_id res chain seq x y z
N MET A 1 -60.96 40.60 -17.96
CA MET A 1 -60.58 40.87 -16.56
C MET A 1 -59.19 40.31 -16.36
N GLN A 2 -58.18 41.20 -16.36
CA GLN A 2 -56.83 41.05 -15.79
C GLN A 2 -56.01 39.80 -16.16
N THR A 3 -55.12 39.88 -17.17
CA THR A 3 -53.66 40.20 -17.08
C THR A 3 -52.79 38.95 -16.90
N VAL A 4 -52.01 38.52 -17.92
CA VAL A 4 -50.52 38.64 -18.04
C VAL A 4 -49.93 37.21 -18.02
N LEU A 5 -48.98 36.72 -18.82
CA LEU A 5 -48.11 37.20 -19.91
C LEU A 5 -47.59 35.91 -20.62
N PHE A 6 -47.54 35.85 -21.95
CA PHE A 6 -46.54 35.03 -22.66
C PHE A 6 -46.21 35.74 -23.97
N ILE A 7 -45.24 36.66 -23.90
CA ILE A 7 -44.66 37.39 -25.03
C ILE A 7 -43.18 37.00 -25.07
N SER A 8 -42.79 36.45 -26.23
CA SER A 8 -41.48 36.45 -26.91
C SER A 8 -40.18 36.42 -26.09
N LEU A 9 -39.27 35.49 -26.44
CA LEU A 9 -37.94 35.90 -26.96
C LEU A 9 -37.25 34.74 -27.69
N LEU A 10 -37.15 34.88 -29.01
CA LEU A 10 -36.27 34.12 -29.87
C LEU A 10 -34.87 34.77 -29.73
N VAL A 11 -34.03 34.25 -28.83
CA VAL A 11 -32.65 34.72 -28.68
C VAL A 11 -31.75 33.77 -29.46
N GLY A 12 -31.18 34.31 -30.54
CA GLY A 12 -30.12 33.66 -31.30
C GLY A 12 -28.94 33.33 -30.39
N LEU A 13 -28.44 32.10 -30.51
CA LEU A 13 -27.11 31.74 -30.00
C LEU A 13 -26.06 32.54 -30.78
N THR A 14 -25.67 33.69 -30.25
CA THR A 14 -24.36 34.27 -30.53
C THR A 14 -23.33 33.46 -29.76
N THR A 15 -22.52 32.69 -30.48
CA THR A 15 -21.33 32.03 -29.94
C THR A 15 -20.40 33.10 -29.37
N PHE A 16 -20.28 33.18 -28.05
CA PHE A 16 -19.16 33.85 -27.42
C PHE A 16 -17.90 33.05 -27.77
N VAL A 17 -17.09 33.57 -28.69
CA VAL A 17 -15.72 33.10 -28.89
C VAL A 17 -14.93 33.56 -27.68
N THR A 18 -14.62 32.64 -26.78
CA THR A 18 -13.62 32.88 -25.73
C THR A 18 -12.28 33.08 -26.42
N ALA A 19 -11.61 34.21 -26.18
CA ALA A 19 -10.24 34.43 -26.64
C ALA A 19 -9.34 33.31 -26.09
N SER A 20 -8.55 32.68 -26.96
CA SER A 20 -7.60 31.62 -26.61
C SER A 20 -6.33 32.25 -26.06
N ASP A 21 -5.79 31.69 -24.98
CA ASP A 21 -4.52 32.11 -24.35
C ASP A 21 -3.30 31.52 -25.09
N VAL A 22 -3.53 30.58 -26.01
CA VAL A 22 -2.49 30.01 -26.89
C VAL A 22 -2.32 30.88 -28.13
N LEU A 23 -1.11 31.42 -28.30
CA LEU A 23 -0.76 32.28 -29.42
C LEU A 23 -0.72 31.48 -30.73
N VAL A 24 -1.17 32.08 -31.84
CA VAL A 24 -1.10 31.47 -33.17
C VAL A 24 0.00 32.16 -33.98
N PHE A 25 1.01 31.38 -34.38
CA PHE A 25 2.12 31.86 -35.20
C PHE A 25 2.04 31.29 -36.62
N THR A 26 2.55 32.06 -37.57
CA THR A 26 2.56 31.79 -39.00
C THR A 26 3.99 31.92 -39.55
N ASP A 27 4.23 31.46 -40.78
CA ASP A 27 5.52 31.59 -41.46
C ASP A 27 5.97 33.06 -41.59
N SER A 28 5.03 34.02 -41.59
CA SER A 28 5.29 35.44 -41.79
C SER A 28 5.69 36.20 -40.53
N ASP A 29 5.29 35.73 -39.34
CA ASP A 29 5.44 36.46 -38.08
C ASP A 29 6.21 35.69 -37.00
N PHE A 30 6.51 34.40 -37.22
CA PHE A 30 7.19 33.53 -36.24
C PHE A 30 8.47 34.17 -35.66
N GLU A 31 9.41 34.60 -36.51
CA GLU A 31 10.69 35.18 -36.08
C GLU A 31 10.52 36.47 -35.28
N THR A 32 9.52 37.28 -35.65
CA THR A 32 9.28 38.57 -34.99
C THR A 32 8.56 38.42 -33.66
N LYS A 33 7.62 37.48 -33.56
CA LYS A 33 6.82 37.27 -32.35
C LYS A 33 7.57 36.45 -31.31
N ILE A 34 8.39 35.49 -31.72
CA ILE A 34 9.10 34.62 -30.77
C ILE A 34 10.13 35.38 -29.93
N GLN A 35 10.72 36.45 -30.49
CA GLN A 35 11.65 37.34 -29.79
C GLN A 35 10.99 38.19 -28.71
N GLN A 36 9.66 38.30 -28.68
CA GLN A 36 8.92 39.09 -27.69
C GLN A 36 8.68 38.35 -26.38
N HIS A 37 9.12 37.09 -26.29
CA HIS A 37 8.87 36.23 -25.15
C HIS A 37 10.16 35.59 -24.65
N ASP A 38 10.45 35.76 -23.36
CA ASP A 38 11.65 35.22 -22.71
C ASP A 38 11.64 33.69 -22.63
N MET A 39 10.46 33.10 -22.45
CA MET A 39 10.28 31.66 -22.39
C MET A 39 8.98 31.25 -23.10
N MET A 40 9.09 30.34 -24.08
CA MET A 40 7.94 29.89 -24.86
C MET A 40 7.99 28.38 -25.12
N LEU A 41 6.83 27.74 -25.05
CA LEU A 41 6.61 26.40 -25.58
C LEU A 41 5.78 26.51 -26.86
N VAL A 42 6.22 25.88 -27.94
CA VAL A 42 5.55 25.93 -29.25
C VAL A 42 5.07 24.53 -29.66
N GLU A 43 3.78 24.40 -29.97
CA GLU A 43 3.17 23.21 -30.57
C GLU A 43 3.16 23.27 -32.09
N PHE A 44 3.82 22.32 -32.72
CA PHE A 44 3.74 22.06 -34.16
C PHE A 44 2.73 20.95 -34.42
N TYR A 45 1.60 21.30 -35.04
CA TYR A 45 0.43 20.42 -35.14
C TYR A 45 -0.14 20.32 -36.56
N ALA A 46 -1.08 19.37 -36.73
CA ALA A 46 -1.93 19.27 -37.91
C ALA A 46 -3.39 19.08 -37.48
N PRO A 47 -4.38 19.77 -38.10
CA PRO A 47 -5.77 19.82 -37.63
C PRO A 47 -6.50 18.47 -37.71
N TRP A 48 -6.03 17.55 -38.56
CA TRP A 48 -6.57 16.20 -38.69
C TRP A 48 -5.94 15.18 -37.72
N CYS A 49 -4.85 15.50 -37.04
CA CYS A 49 -4.13 14.56 -36.18
C CYS A 49 -4.89 14.30 -34.87
N GLY A 50 -5.21 13.02 -34.60
CA GLY A 50 -5.91 12.61 -33.38
C GLY A 50 -5.12 12.88 -32.09
N HIS A 51 -3.77 12.86 -32.14
CA HIS A 51 -2.93 13.18 -30.98
C HIS A 51 -2.95 14.69 -30.66
N CYS A 52 -2.93 15.56 -31.69
CA CYS A 52 -3.06 17.01 -31.53
C CYS A 52 -4.43 17.38 -30.95
N LYS A 53 -5.51 16.76 -31.45
CA LYS A 53 -6.87 16.97 -30.92
C LYS A 53 -7.02 16.63 -29.44
N ARG A 54 -6.27 15.63 -28.96
CA ARG A 54 -6.24 15.26 -27.53
C ARG A 54 -5.39 16.20 -26.69
N LEU A 55 -4.31 16.75 -27.25
CA LEU A 55 -3.42 17.69 -26.57
C LEU A 55 -4.06 19.08 -26.42
N ALA A 56 -4.76 19.56 -27.44
CA ALA A 56 -5.35 20.91 -27.48
C ALA A 56 -6.04 21.37 -26.19
N PRO A 57 -6.96 20.62 -25.55
CA PRO A 57 -7.61 21.09 -24.31
C PRO A 57 -6.67 21.16 -23.11
N GLU A 58 -5.64 20.30 -23.04
CA GLU A 58 -4.65 20.32 -21.97
C GLU A 58 -3.61 21.42 -22.18
N TYR A 59 -3.27 21.68 -23.45
CA TYR A 59 -2.36 22.75 -23.86
C TYR A 59 -2.95 24.13 -23.60
N GLU A 60 -4.25 24.31 -23.86
CA GLU A 60 -4.97 25.55 -23.55
C GLU A 60 -5.02 25.82 -22.05
N LYS A 61 -5.35 24.82 -21.23
CA LYS A 61 -5.33 24.93 -19.77
C LYS A 61 -3.94 25.29 -19.25
N ALA A 62 -2.90 24.66 -19.80
CA ALA A 62 -1.52 24.95 -19.42
C ALA A 62 -1.14 26.41 -19.76
N ALA A 63 -1.57 26.92 -20.93
CA ALA A 63 -1.31 28.30 -21.35
C ALA A 63 -1.89 29.31 -20.36
N THR A 64 -3.17 29.15 -19.97
CA THR A 64 -3.82 30.03 -18.98
C THR A 64 -3.12 30.01 -17.63
N LEU A 65 -2.62 28.85 -17.18
CA LEU A 65 -1.91 28.72 -15.90
C LEU A 65 -0.49 29.27 -15.93
N LEU A 66 0.18 29.22 -17.08
CA LEU A 66 1.56 29.65 -17.29
C LEU A 66 1.70 31.15 -17.57
N LEU A 67 0.66 31.79 -18.12
CA LEU A 67 0.60 33.26 -18.22
C LEU A 67 0.63 33.95 -16.85
N LYS A 68 0.18 33.26 -15.80
CA LYS A 68 0.22 33.74 -14.40
C LYS A 68 1.56 33.47 -13.69
N ASN A 69 2.52 32.85 -14.37
CA ASN A 69 3.85 32.59 -13.83
C ASN A 69 4.67 33.89 -13.75
N ASP A 70 5.68 33.93 -12.88
CA ASP A 70 6.63 35.03 -12.79
C ASP A 70 8.07 34.48 -12.94
N PRO A 71 8.77 34.75 -14.07
CA PRO A 71 8.28 35.44 -15.27
C PRO A 71 7.24 34.62 -16.06
N PRO A 72 6.35 35.26 -16.85
CA PRO A 72 5.28 34.57 -17.57
C PRO A 72 5.83 33.66 -18.67
N VAL A 73 5.26 32.46 -18.80
CA VAL A 73 5.63 31.51 -19.85
C VAL A 73 4.53 31.47 -20.89
N SER A 74 4.88 31.79 -22.13
CA SER A 74 3.92 31.87 -23.24
C SER A 74 3.83 30.54 -23.98
N LEU A 75 2.62 30.16 -24.41
CA LEU A 75 2.40 28.97 -25.24
C LEU A 75 1.91 29.41 -26.62
N ALA A 76 2.46 28.81 -27.66
CA ALA A 76 2.08 29.10 -29.05
C ALA A 76 1.83 27.82 -29.85
N LYS A 77 1.12 27.93 -30.96
CA LYS A 77 0.86 26.84 -31.90
C LYS A 77 1.07 27.27 -33.35
N VAL A 78 1.57 26.34 -34.17
CA VAL A 78 1.82 26.50 -35.61
C VAL A 78 1.19 25.31 -36.35
N ASP A 79 0.30 25.61 -37.30
CA ASP A 79 -0.31 24.61 -38.17
C ASP A 79 0.64 24.26 -39.32
N CYS A 80 1.33 23.12 -39.20
CA CYS A 80 2.29 22.67 -40.20
C CYS A 80 1.66 22.18 -41.51
N THR A 81 0.33 22.14 -41.62
CA THR A 81 -0.35 21.87 -42.90
C THR A 81 -0.45 23.11 -43.78
N VAL A 82 -0.31 24.30 -43.20
CA VAL A 82 -0.33 25.58 -43.89
C VAL A 82 1.05 26.24 -43.84
N GLU A 83 1.67 26.28 -42.67
CA GLU A 83 2.91 27.00 -42.35
C GLU A 83 4.14 26.07 -42.48
N THR A 84 4.41 25.66 -43.73
CA THR A 84 5.39 24.60 -44.02
C THR A 84 6.84 25.03 -43.85
N LYS A 85 7.15 26.34 -43.94
CA LYS A 85 8.55 26.82 -43.89
C LYS A 85 9.12 26.74 -42.48
N VAL A 86 8.39 27.23 -41.48
CA VAL A 86 8.81 27.17 -40.07
C VAL A 86 8.89 25.72 -39.60
N CYS A 87 7.93 24.87 -39.94
CA CYS A 87 7.95 23.46 -39.53
C CYS A 87 9.13 22.69 -40.13
N SER A 88 9.48 22.97 -41.39
CA SER A 88 10.67 22.39 -42.03
C SER A 88 11.97 22.92 -41.39
N LYS A 89 12.03 24.22 -41.06
CA LYS A 89 13.19 24.87 -40.42
C LYS A 89 13.56 24.20 -39.09
N TYR A 90 12.57 23.84 -38.28
CA TYR A 90 12.79 23.21 -36.97
C TYR A 90 12.75 21.67 -37.00
N GLY A 91 12.76 21.05 -38.19
CA GLY A 91 12.90 19.60 -38.34
C GLY A 91 11.69 18.78 -37.85
N VAL A 92 10.47 19.30 -38.01
CA VAL A 92 9.24 18.60 -37.57
C VAL A 92 8.92 17.45 -38.55
N SER A 93 9.07 16.20 -38.08
CA SER A 93 8.82 14.99 -38.87
C SER A 93 7.55 14.22 -38.45
N GLY A 94 6.87 14.67 -37.39
CA GLY A 94 5.63 14.07 -36.88
C GLY A 94 4.84 15.01 -35.97
N TYR A 95 3.56 14.69 -35.72
CA TYR A 95 2.64 15.58 -35.00
C TYR A 95 1.97 14.88 -33.79
N PRO A 96 1.80 15.57 -32.64
CA PRO A 96 2.35 16.88 -32.31
C PRO A 96 3.83 16.78 -31.90
N THR A 97 4.61 17.78 -32.31
CA THR A 97 5.98 18.03 -31.85
C THR A 97 5.98 19.30 -31.01
N LEU A 98 6.56 19.25 -29.82
CA LEU A 98 6.63 20.37 -28.88
C LEU A 98 8.09 20.82 -28.75
N LYS A 99 8.37 22.12 -28.86
CA LYS A 99 9.72 22.68 -28.77
C LYS A 99 9.77 23.88 -27.83
N ILE A 100 10.84 23.97 -27.07
CA ILE A 100 11.07 25.03 -26.10
C ILE A 100 11.97 26.10 -26.72
N PHE A 101 11.57 27.35 -26.55
CA PHE A 101 12.31 28.53 -26.98
C PHE A 101 12.60 29.43 -25.78
N LYS A 102 13.83 29.94 -25.72
CA LYS A 102 14.29 30.86 -24.68
C LYS A 102 14.90 32.10 -25.34
N ASN A 103 14.42 33.29 -24.99
CA ASN A 103 14.82 34.57 -25.56
C ASN A 103 14.76 34.59 -27.11
N GLY A 104 13.72 33.99 -27.69
CA GLY A 104 13.54 33.88 -29.14
C GLY A 104 14.38 32.81 -29.85
N GLU A 105 15.29 32.12 -29.15
CA GLU A 105 16.12 31.06 -29.74
C GLU A 105 15.60 29.66 -29.38
N PHE A 106 15.81 28.70 -30.29
CA PHE A 106 15.48 27.31 -30.02
C PHE A 106 16.40 26.76 -28.93
N SER A 107 15.81 26.31 -27.82
CA SER A 107 16.54 25.74 -26.69
C SER A 107 16.65 24.23 -26.84
N GLU A 108 15.52 23.52 -26.84
CA GLU A 108 15.48 22.05 -26.85
C GLU A 108 14.10 21.50 -27.23
N ASP A 109 14.03 20.19 -27.48
CA ASP A 109 12.77 19.47 -27.66
C ASP A 109 12.08 19.20 -26.32
N TYR A 110 10.76 19.39 -26.28
CA TYR A 110 9.97 19.08 -25.10
C TYR A 110 9.61 17.59 -25.05
N ASN A 111 10.22 16.87 -24.11
CA ASN A 111 9.99 15.45 -23.86
C ASN A 111 9.20 15.17 -22.56
N GLY A 112 8.56 16.20 -21.98
CA GLY A 112 7.80 16.09 -20.74
C GLY A 112 6.38 15.51 -20.92
N PRO A 113 5.62 15.36 -19.81
CA PRO A 113 4.24 14.89 -19.85
C PRO A 113 3.32 15.87 -20.60
N ARG A 114 2.25 15.37 -21.22
CA ARG A 114 1.40 16.14 -22.15
C ARG A 114 0.05 16.57 -21.54
N GLU A 115 -0.17 16.24 -20.27
CA GLU A 115 -1.26 16.71 -19.42
C GLU A 115 -0.95 18.13 -18.91
N ALA A 116 -1.98 18.93 -18.63
CA ALA A 116 -1.81 20.34 -18.27
C ALA A 116 -0.85 20.55 -17.08
N ASP A 117 -1.02 19.79 -16.00
CA ASP A 117 -0.17 19.89 -14.80
C ASP A 117 1.29 19.49 -15.08
N GLY A 118 1.50 18.53 -15.98
CA GLY A 118 2.82 18.09 -16.41
C GLY A 118 3.54 19.14 -17.26
N ILE A 119 2.81 19.79 -18.18
CA ILE A 119 3.32 20.92 -18.96
C ILE A 119 3.66 22.08 -18.03
N VAL A 120 2.75 22.43 -17.12
CA VAL A 120 2.94 23.53 -16.16
C VAL A 120 4.15 23.30 -15.28
N SER A 121 4.27 22.14 -14.64
CA SER A 121 5.39 21.81 -13.75
C SER A 121 6.73 21.83 -14.49
N THR A 122 6.79 21.24 -15.69
CA THR A 122 8.02 21.20 -16.50
C THR A 122 8.43 22.60 -16.96
N MET A 123 7.47 23.38 -17.47
CA MET A 123 7.76 24.73 -17.96
C MET A 123 8.09 25.71 -16.83
N ARG A 124 7.45 25.59 -15.65
CA ARG A 124 7.83 26.37 -14.46
C ARG A 124 9.24 26.06 -13.98
N SER A 125 9.62 24.78 -13.97
CA SER A 125 10.98 24.37 -13.62
C SER A 125 12.02 24.99 -14.57
N LYS A 126 11.69 25.10 -15.86
CA LYS A 126 12.57 25.69 -16.88
C LYS A 126 12.52 27.22 -16.95
N ALA A 127 11.42 27.84 -16.51
CA ALA A 127 11.18 29.27 -16.58
C ALA A 127 11.50 30.04 -15.29
N GLY A 128 11.75 29.34 -14.19
CA GLY A 128 12.11 30.00 -12.93
C GLY A 128 13.33 30.90 -13.12
N PRO A 129 13.38 32.07 -12.46
CA PRO A 129 14.59 32.87 -12.49
C PRO A 129 15.73 32.03 -11.90
N SER A 130 16.89 32.07 -12.55
CA SER A 130 18.11 31.39 -12.13
C SER A 130 18.58 31.84 -10.73
N PHE A 131 18.01 32.93 -10.19
CA PHE A 131 18.23 33.51 -8.86
C PHE A 131 16.92 34.04 -8.24
N ARG A 132 16.82 34.08 -6.89
CA ARG A 132 15.67 34.62 -6.13
C ARG A 132 15.99 35.96 -5.46
N VAL A 133 15.04 36.90 -5.42
CA VAL A 133 15.18 38.14 -4.61
C VAL A 133 14.64 37.88 -3.19
N LEU A 134 15.42 38.23 -2.16
CA LEU A 134 15.04 38.07 -0.75
C LEU A 134 14.71 39.45 -0.18
N GLU A 135 13.41 39.71 0.00
CA GLU A 135 12.90 41.01 0.46
C GLU A 135 12.62 41.03 1.97
N THR A 136 12.24 39.88 2.55
CA THR A 136 11.86 39.75 3.97
C THR A 136 12.78 38.80 4.73
N LEU A 137 12.90 38.99 6.05
CA LEU A 137 13.65 38.08 6.92
C LEU A 137 13.10 36.65 6.88
N ALA A 138 11.78 36.48 6.80
CA ALA A 138 11.16 35.16 6.69
C ALA A 138 11.55 34.43 5.39
N ASP A 139 11.63 35.16 4.27
CA ASP A 139 12.09 34.58 3.00
C ASP A 139 13.58 34.23 3.04
N TYR A 140 14.38 35.05 3.72
CA TYR A 140 15.80 34.83 3.93
C TYR A 140 16.06 33.55 4.74
N GLU A 141 15.43 33.41 5.91
CA GLU A 141 15.55 32.23 6.76
C GLU A 141 15.09 30.96 6.04
N LYS A 142 13.94 31.03 5.35
CA LYS A 142 13.42 29.91 4.56
C LYS A 142 14.32 29.55 3.38
N PHE A 143 15.02 30.51 2.80
CA PHE A 143 15.96 30.24 1.71
C PHE A 143 17.20 29.49 2.20
N LEU A 144 17.71 29.86 3.39
CA LEU A 144 18.84 29.20 4.06
C LEU A 144 18.51 27.82 4.62
N ASP A 145 17.26 27.57 5.01
CA ASP A 145 16.78 26.29 5.50
C ASP A 145 16.52 25.27 4.37
N HIS A 146 17.55 25.03 3.54
CA HIS A 146 17.50 24.07 2.43
C HIS A 146 18.65 23.08 2.50
N PHE A 147 18.51 21.96 1.79
CA PHE A 147 19.49 20.88 1.79
C PHE A 147 20.78 21.20 1.01
N ASP A 148 20.76 22.20 0.11
CA ASP A 148 21.87 22.50 -0.81
C ASP A 148 22.54 23.83 -0.44
N HIS A 149 23.80 24.01 -0.86
CA HIS A 149 24.50 25.28 -0.67
C HIS A 149 23.70 26.44 -1.30
N SER A 150 23.61 27.54 -0.55
CA SER A 150 22.84 28.71 -0.95
C SER A 150 23.79 29.88 -1.22
N ILE A 151 23.77 30.41 -2.43
CA ILE A 151 24.66 31.50 -2.86
C ILE A 151 23.85 32.78 -2.84
N ILE A 152 24.22 33.73 -1.99
CA ILE A 152 23.47 34.96 -1.77
C ILE A 152 24.35 36.19 -2.03
N GLY A 153 23.90 37.09 -2.91
CA GLY A 153 24.48 38.42 -3.09
C GLY A 153 23.85 39.44 -2.15
N TYR A 154 24.66 40.21 -1.44
CA TYR A 154 24.21 41.26 -0.53
C TYR A 154 24.63 42.60 -1.10
N PHE A 155 23.69 43.41 -1.56
CA PHE A 155 24.00 44.64 -2.29
C PHE A 155 23.30 45.85 -1.66
N GLU A 156 24.01 46.97 -1.57
CA GLU A 156 23.44 48.22 -1.04
C GLU A 156 22.38 48.82 -1.98
N SER A 157 22.47 48.54 -3.29
CA SER A 157 21.50 49.00 -4.29
C SER A 157 21.36 48.00 -5.44
N ASP A 158 20.22 48.07 -6.13
CA ASP A 158 19.87 47.15 -7.22
C ASP A 158 20.72 47.34 -8.50
N THR A 159 21.54 48.41 -8.53
CA THR A 159 22.45 48.78 -9.63
C THR A 159 23.91 48.36 -9.39
N HIS A 160 24.18 47.57 -8.35
CA HIS A 160 25.55 47.18 -8.00
C HIS A 160 26.22 46.31 -9.07
N SER A 161 27.50 46.55 -9.37
CA SER A 161 28.25 45.87 -10.46
C SER A 161 28.32 44.36 -10.31
N LEU A 162 28.48 43.86 -9.08
CA LEU A 162 28.51 42.42 -8.78
C LEU A 162 27.17 41.69 -9.00
N LYS A 163 26.05 42.42 -9.17
CA LYS A 163 24.76 41.80 -9.46
C LYS A 163 24.77 41.15 -10.84
N SER A 164 25.36 41.79 -11.86
CA SER A 164 25.44 41.19 -13.20
C SER A 164 26.27 39.92 -13.23
N ASP A 165 27.25 39.83 -12.33
CA ASP A 165 28.14 38.69 -12.21
C ASP A 165 27.45 37.51 -11.53
N LEU A 166 26.66 37.79 -10.49
CA LEU A 166 25.80 36.82 -9.83
C LEU A 166 24.75 36.26 -10.79
N VAL A 167 24.13 37.11 -11.61
CA VAL A 167 23.13 36.71 -12.61
C VAL A 167 23.76 35.76 -13.64
N LYS A 168 24.93 36.11 -14.18
CA LYS A 168 25.65 35.24 -15.13
C LYS A 168 26.06 33.89 -14.51
N ALA A 169 26.47 33.88 -13.24
CA ALA A 169 26.80 32.65 -12.54
C ALA A 169 25.55 31.80 -12.28
N ALA A 170 24.45 32.44 -11.90
CA ALA A 170 23.16 31.81 -11.69
C ALA A 170 22.66 31.12 -12.97
N ASP A 171 22.74 31.80 -14.13
CA ASP A 171 22.33 31.24 -15.43
C ASP A 171 23.11 29.98 -15.84
N GLN A 172 24.37 29.85 -15.40
CA GLN A 172 25.24 28.73 -15.76
C GLN A 172 25.24 27.60 -14.72
N LEU A 173 24.90 27.89 -13.47
CA LEU A 173 25.07 26.98 -12.33
C LEU A 173 23.77 26.67 -11.57
N SER A 174 22.62 27.17 -12.02
CA SER A 174 21.30 26.97 -11.39
C SER A 174 20.86 25.51 -11.31
N GLU A 175 21.42 24.61 -12.13
CA GLU A 175 21.17 23.17 -12.01
C GLU A 175 21.82 22.53 -10.77
N LYS A 176 22.88 23.15 -10.23
CA LYS A 176 23.69 22.60 -9.14
C LYS A 176 23.60 23.39 -7.84
N PHE A 177 23.31 24.67 -7.91
CA PHE A 177 23.29 25.57 -6.75
C PHE A 177 22.08 26.49 -6.79
N ARG A 178 21.70 26.99 -5.61
CA ARG A 178 20.57 27.91 -5.46
C ARG A 178 21.12 29.32 -5.29
N PHE A 179 20.68 30.23 -6.14
CA PHE A 179 21.14 31.62 -6.12
C PHE A 179 20.06 32.56 -5.60
N ALA A 180 20.47 33.58 -4.86
CA ALA A 180 19.62 34.67 -4.46
C ALA A 180 20.39 35.98 -4.31
N TYR A 181 19.70 37.11 -4.24
CA TYR A 181 20.28 38.36 -3.76
C TYR A 181 19.30 39.14 -2.89
N THR A 182 19.84 40.06 -2.08
CA THR A 182 19.05 40.97 -1.26
C THR A 182 19.60 42.39 -1.31
N THR A 183 18.68 43.35 -1.29
CA THR A 183 18.90 44.78 -1.10
C THR A 183 18.10 45.31 0.11
N SER A 184 17.46 44.42 0.85
CA SER A 184 16.59 44.77 1.98
C SER A 184 17.45 45.19 3.18
N LYS A 185 17.23 46.42 3.67
CA LYS A 185 17.96 46.94 4.84
C LYS A 185 17.80 46.04 6.07
N GLU A 186 16.63 45.43 6.26
CA GLU A 186 16.37 44.54 7.39
C GLU A 186 17.27 43.29 7.40
N ILE A 187 17.59 42.75 6.21
CA ILE A 187 18.50 41.60 6.08
C ILE A 187 19.95 42.09 6.12
N LEU A 188 20.26 43.22 5.48
CA LEU A 188 21.61 43.79 5.44
C LEU A 188 22.10 44.22 6.83
N ASP A 189 21.21 44.68 7.71
CA ASP A 189 21.56 45.10 9.08
C ASP A 189 21.87 43.90 10.01
N GLN A 190 21.46 42.69 9.65
CA GLN A 190 21.73 41.46 10.42
C GLN A 190 23.02 40.74 10.00
N VAL A 191 23.73 41.29 9.02
CA VAL A 191 24.73 40.56 8.25
C VAL A 191 25.98 41.40 8.01
N ASP A 192 27.15 40.89 8.39
CA ASP A 192 28.43 41.63 8.35
C ASP A 192 29.11 41.70 6.94
N HIS A 193 28.41 41.29 5.87
CA HIS A 193 28.97 41.11 4.53
C HIS A 193 28.27 41.89 3.41
N LEU A 194 28.13 43.21 3.61
CA LEU A 194 27.63 44.16 2.60
C LEU A 194 28.53 44.21 1.34
N ASN A 195 27.88 44.27 0.16
CA ASN A 195 28.50 44.33 -1.17
C ASN A 195 29.37 43.11 -1.51
N LYS A 196 28.95 41.92 -1.05
CA LYS A 196 29.63 40.63 -1.30
C LYS A 196 28.68 39.55 -1.80
N ILE A 197 29.23 38.55 -2.48
CA ILE A 197 28.54 37.30 -2.78
C ILE A 197 29.05 36.25 -1.78
N VAL A 198 28.14 35.60 -1.06
CA VAL A 198 28.47 34.69 0.02
C VAL A 198 27.85 33.33 -0.23
N ILE A 199 28.64 32.29 0.03
CA ILE A 199 28.21 30.90 -0.07
C ILE A 199 27.86 30.43 1.35
N HIS A 200 26.59 30.13 1.55
CA HIS A 200 26.04 29.65 2.81
C HIS A 200 26.00 28.13 2.81
N GLN A 201 26.58 27.53 3.85
CA GLN A 201 26.49 26.09 4.05
C GLN A 201 25.18 25.72 4.73
N PRO A 202 24.51 24.63 4.31
CA PRO A 202 23.26 24.20 4.92
C PRO A 202 23.50 23.72 6.36
N LYS A 203 22.56 24.01 7.28
CA LYS A 203 22.67 23.71 8.73
C LYS A 203 23.11 22.28 9.05
N ARG A 204 22.70 21.32 8.23
CA ARG A 204 23.06 19.89 8.39
C ARG A 204 24.55 19.58 8.16
N LEU A 205 25.26 20.44 7.44
CA LEU A 205 26.70 20.31 7.14
C LEU A 205 27.54 21.23 8.03
N GLN A 206 26.91 22.10 8.84
CA GLN A 206 27.62 22.99 9.74
C GLN A 206 28.25 22.20 10.89
N SER A 207 29.56 22.38 11.05
CA SER A 207 30.33 21.88 12.19
C SER A 207 30.52 22.99 13.21
N LYS A 208 30.62 22.65 14.50
CA LYS A 208 30.99 23.62 15.55
C LYS A 208 32.44 24.12 15.42
N PHE A 209 33.22 23.53 14.51
CA PHE A 209 34.65 23.78 14.32
C PHE A 209 34.98 24.52 13.00
N GLU A 210 33.97 24.86 12.18
CA GLU A 210 34.15 25.53 10.88
C GLU A 210 33.26 26.77 10.80
N ASP A 211 33.72 27.78 10.04
CA ASP A 211 32.90 28.97 9.78
C ASP A 211 31.67 28.60 8.95
N THR A 212 30.50 29.06 9.38
CA THR A 212 29.19 28.69 8.79
C THR A 212 28.95 29.26 7.39
N PHE A 213 29.85 30.13 6.92
CA PHE A 213 29.80 30.76 5.60
C PHE A 213 31.20 31.05 5.06
N SER A 214 31.37 31.00 3.74
CA SER A 214 32.60 31.45 3.07
C SER A 214 32.27 32.69 2.24
N ALA A 215 32.81 33.84 2.65
CA ALA A 215 32.66 35.08 1.91
C ALA A 215 33.63 35.09 0.71
N VAL A 216 33.12 35.22 -0.52
CA VAL A 216 33.97 35.41 -1.69
C VAL A 216 34.31 36.91 -1.76
N GLN A 217 35.49 37.28 -1.25
CA GLN A 217 36.01 38.63 -1.40
C GLN A 217 37.28 38.60 -2.27
N GLY A 218 37.23 39.25 -3.44
CA GLY A 218 38.42 39.66 -4.19
C GLY A 218 39.35 38.54 -4.65
N VAL A 219 38.87 37.57 -5.44
CA VAL A 219 39.77 36.76 -6.28
C VAL A 219 40.24 37.66 -7.44
N ASP A 220 41.56 37.77 -7.62
CA ASP A 220 42.32 38.51 -8.65
C ASP A 220 41.50 39.22 -9.76
N ASP A 221 41.68 40.53 -9.92
CA ASP A 221 40.97 41.37 -10.92
C ASP A 221 41.24 40.98 -12.38
N SER A 222 42.07 39.96 -12.60
CA SER A 222 42.44 39.36 -13.87
C SER A 222 41.46 38.27 -14.38
N LEU A 223 40.55 37.75 -13.55
CA LEU A 223 39.66 36.61 -13.89
C LEU A 223 38.20 36.99 -14.11
N ALA A 224 37.51 36.28 -15.01
CA ALA A 224 36.07 36.44 -15.23
C ALA A 224 35.26 36.03 -13.98
N PRO A 225 34.14 36.68 -13.65
CA PRO A 225 33.40 36.48 -12.39
C PRO A 225 32.91 35.04 -12.15
N VAL A 226 32.52 34.33 -13.22
CA VAL A 226 32.17 32.90 -13.16
C VAL A 226 33.37 32.06 -12.74
N ALA A 227 34.57 32.38 -13.23
CA ALA A 227 35.80 31.68 -12.86
C ALA A 227 36.17 31.94 -11.39
N LYS A 228 35.88 33.13 -10.85
CA LYS A 228 36.08 33.45 -9.42
C LYS A 228 35.15 32.63 -8.51
N LEU A 229 33.87 32.54 -8.87
CA LEU A 229 32.89 31.72 -8.14
C LEU A 229 33.19 30.22 -8.29
N THR A 230 33.58 29.77 -9.48
CA THR A 230 33.94 28.37 -9.73
C THR A 230 35.24 27.99 -9.00
N ASP A 231 36.23 28.89 -8.95
CA ASP A 231 37.46 28.68 -8.17
C ASP A 231 37.20 28.73 -6.67
N ALA A 232 36.38 29.66 -6.16
CA ALA A 232 35.96 29.67 -4.76
C ALA A 232 35.16 28.42 -4.38
N LEU A 233 34.28 27.94 -5.25
CA LEU A 233 33.56 26.66 -5.07
C LEU A 233 34.49 25.45 -5.16
N ASN A 234 35.51 25.50 -6.03
CA ASN A 234 36.55 24.48 -6.11
C ASN A 234 37.49 24.52 -4.91
N ARG A 235 37.71 25.70 -4.31
CA ARG A 235 38.45 25.88 -3.06
C ARG A 235 37.66 25.42 -1.86
N ILE A 236 36.36 25.66 -1.78
CA ILE A 236 35.47 25.00 -0.80
C ILE A 236 35.58 23.47 -0.98
N ARG A 237 35.66 22.98 -2.23
CA ARG A 237 35.94 21.56 -2.54
C ARG A 237 37.40 21.10 -2.32
N SER A 238 38.39 21.99 -2.21
CA SER A 238 39.80 21.64 -2.00
C SER A 238 40.25 21.82 -0.55
N ASP A 239 39.66 22.78 0.17
CA ASP A 239 39.68 22.87 1.63
C ASP A 239 38.88 21.71 2.23
N GLU A 240 37.87 21.19 1.52
CA GLU A 240 37.28 19.86 1.72
C GLU A 240 38.30 18.69 1.59
N ASN A 241 39.53 18.91 1.10
CA ASN A 241 40.55 17.86 1.04
C ASN A 241 41.78 18.14 1.91
N ASN A 242 42.05 19.38 2.34
CA ASN A 242 43.29 19.71 3.03
C ASN A 242 43.13 20.25 4.46
N GLN A 243 41.93 20.58 4.93
CA GLN A 243 41.70 21.03 6.31
C GLN A 243 40.39 20.51 6.93
N ILE A 244 39.89 19.35 6.50
CA ILE A 244 38.75 18.75 7.20
C ILE A 244 39.20 18.14 8.53
N SER A 245 38.63 18.63 9.63
CA SER A 245 38.57 17.89 10.89
C SER A 245 37.91 16.52 10.67
N ALA A 246 38.51 15.44 11.19
CA ALA A 246 38.03 14.05 11.02
C ALA A 246 36.49 13.82 11.08
N PRO A 247 35.69 14.58 11.87
CA PRO A 247 34.23 14.49 11.87
C PRO A 247 33.51 14.76 10.52
N SER A 248 33.97 15.70 9.69
CA SER A 248 33.22 16.13 8.48
C SER A 248 33.36 15.13 7.31
N ILE A 249 34.54 14.52 7.14
CA ILE A 249 34.73 13.41 6.17
C ILE A 249 33.91 12.18 6.57
N CYS A 250 33.82 11.89 7.88
CA CYS A 250 32.93 10.83 8.38
C CYS A 250 31.45 11.16 8.12
N GLY A 251 31.00 12.41 8.30
CA GLY A 251 29.62 12.81 7.97
C GLY A 251 29.29 12.60 6.49
N LYS A 252 30.18 13.01 5.59
CA LYS A 252 30.03 12.89 4.13
C LYS A 252 30.03 11.43 3.67
N ALA A 253 30.94 10.61 4.18
CA ALA A 253 30.99 9.20 3.85
C ALA A 253 29.75 8.45 4.36
N TYR A 254 29.19 8.83 5.51
CA TYR A 254 28.01 8.20 6.09
C TYR A 254 26.78 8.49 5.25
N PHE A 255 26.65 9.76 4.83
CA PHE A 255 25.63 10.19 3.88
C PHE A 255 25.72 9.45 2.53
N LEU A 256 26.93 9.27 2.00
CA LEU A 256 27.13 8.55 0.73
C LEU A 256 26.79 7.06 0.84
N ILE A 257 27.13 6.42 1.97
CA ILE A 257 26.75 5.03 2.28
C ILE A 257 25.22 4.88 2.38
N ARG A 258 24.55 5.80 3.10
CA ARG A 258 23.08 5.80 3.24
C ARG A 258 22.37 5.93 1.90
N ASN A 259 22.98 6.62 0.94
CA ASN A 259 22.44 6.84 -0.40
C ASN A 259 22.96 5.85 -1.46
N GLY A 260 23.61 4.75 -1.05
CA GLY A 260 24.04 3.68 -1.96
C GLY A 260 25.24 4.01 -2.85
N LYS A 261 25.96 5.12 -2.59
CA LYS A 261 27.11 5.58 -3.38
C LYS A 261 28.43 5.14 -2.73
N TYR A 262 28.62 3.83 -2.64
CA TYR A 262 29.71 3.20 -1.86
C TYR A 262 31.13 3.47 -2.41
N SER A 263 31.30 3.52 -3.73
CA SER A 263 32.58 3.88 -4.37
C SER A 263 33.03 5.29 -4.00
N ASN A 264 32.10 6.24 -4.00
CA ASN A 264 32.36 7.64 -3.72
C ASN A 264 32.59 7.86 -2.21
N ALA A 265 31.90 7.07 -1.37
CA ALA A 265 32.18 7.04 0.07
C ALA A 265 33.61 6.57 0.34
N LEU A 266 34.10 5.58 -0.41
CA LEU A 266 35.45 5.07 -0.28
C LEU A 266 36.51 6.07 -0.73
N GLU A 267 36.33 6.71 -1.88
CA GLU A 267 37.22 7.80 -2.32
C GLU A 267 37.27 8.94 -1.29
N SER A 268 36.14 9.26 -0.67
CA SER A 268 36.07 10.29 0.38
C SER A 268 36.86 9.89 1.64
N LEU A 269 36.89 8.61 1.99
CA LEU A 269 37.58 8.10 3.18
C LEU A 269 39.08 7.86 2.96
N VAL A 270 39.53 7.65 1.72
CA VAL A 270 40.95 7.41 1.37
C VAL A 270 41.81 8.68 1.51
N ASN A 271 41.22 9.87 1.43
CA ASN A 271 41.94 11.15 1.47
C ASN A 271 42.16 11.71 2.90
N LEU A 272 41.80 11.00 3.96
CA LEU A 272 42.06 11.40 5.34
C LEU A 272 43.55 11.23 5.69
N ASN A 273 44.32 12.32 5.69
CA ASN A 273 45.68 12.31 6.23
C ASN A 273 45.67 12.25 7.76
N HIS A 274 46.46 11.32 8.28
CA HIS A 274 46.77 11.13 9.69
C HIS A 274 47.41 12.40 10.27
N GLU A 275 46.75 13.12 11.17
CA GLU A 275 47.50 13.80 12.25
C GLU A 275 46.69 14.20 13.50
N ASP A 276 45.35 14.19 13.51
CA ASP A 276 44.62 14.58 14.73
C ASP A 276 43.58 13.55 15.23
N GLY A 277 43.82 13.04 16.44
CA GLY A 277 42.80 12.91 17.48
C GLY A 277 41.88 11.67 17.51
N ASP A 278 42.10 10.82 18.53
CA ASP A 278 41.20 9.81 19.10
C ASP A 278 40.84 8.53 18.32
N GLY A 279 41.08 7.39 18.99
CA GLY A 279 40.75 6.04 18.50
C GLY A 279 39.26 5.81 18.20
N HIS A 280 38.36 6.70 18.63
CA HIS A 280 36.94 6.67 18.25
C HIS A 280 36.71 7.04 16.78
N HIS A 281 37.45 8.02 16.25
CA HIS A 281 37.36 8.41 14.84
C HIS A 281 37.93 7.32 13.93
N LEU A 282 39.01 6.68 14.34
CA LEU A 282 39.58 5.55 13.61
C LEU A 282 38.61 4.35 13.54
N VAL A 283 37.90 4.02 14.63
CA VAL A 283 36.84 2.98 14.63
C VAL A 283 35.72 3.33 13.64
N LEU A 284 35.27 4.59 13.64
CA LEU A 284 34.18 5.06 12.78
C LEU A 284 34.59 5.01 11.30
N ILE A 285 35.78 5.51 10.97
CA ILE A 285 36.37 5.48 9.63
C ILE A 285 36.51 4.03 9.15
N LEU A 286 37.06 3.13 9.97
CA LEU A 286 37.24 1.72 9.61
C LEU A 286 35.89 1.00 9.44
N LYS A 287 34.89 1.29 10.29
CA LYS A 287 33.53 0.74 10.18
C LYS A 287 32.90 1.15 8.85
N MET A 288 33.08 2.41 8.43
CA MET A 288 32.51 2.96 7.20
C MET A 288 33.22 2.50 5.93
N VAL A 289 34.57 2.44 5.93
CA VAL A 289 35.37 1.87 4.83
C VAL A 289 34.97 0.42 4.58
N CYS A 290 34.73 -0.35 5.64
CA CYS A 290 34.31 -1.74 5.51
C CYS A 290 32.86 -1.87 5.05
N TYR A 291 31.93 -1.07 5.58
CA TYR A 291 30.53 -1.08 5.15
C TYR A 291 30.38 -0.79 3.65
N ALA A 292 31.16 0.18 3.13
CA ALA A 292 31.20 0.50 1.72
C ALA A 292 31.78 -0.65 0.87
N HIS A 293 32.81 -1.34 1.35
CA HIS A 293 33.36 -2.53 0.67
C HIS A 293 32.41 -3.72 0.68
N LEU A 294 31.74 -4.00 1.78
CA LEU A 294 30.88 -5.18 1.96
C LEU A 294 29.58 -5.08 1.13
N HIS A 295 29.07 -3.87 0.88
CA HIS A 295 27.90 -3.67 0.03
C HIS A 295 28.22 -3.80 -1.48
N ILE A 296 29.48 -3.60 -1.88
CA ILE A 296 29.97 -3.81 -3.26
C ILE A 296 30.19 -5.31 -3.53
N ILE A 297 30.59 -6.11 -2.53
CA ILE A 297 31.04 -7.51 -2.69
C ILE A 297 29.91 -8.50 -2.35
N LYS A 298 28.68 -8.24 -2.79
CA LYS A 298 27.46 -8.96 -2.37
C LYS A 298 27.42 -10.50 -2.58
N GLU A 299 28.47 -11.17 -3.04
CA GLU A 299 28.38 -12.57 -3.50
C GLU A 299 29.54 -13.54 -3.15
N THR A 300 30.48 -13.24 -2.24
CA THR A 300 31.58 -14.21 -1.96
C THR A 300 31.77 -14.57 -0.49
N THR A 301 32.08 -15.85 -0.24
CA THR A 301 32.36 -16.47 1.07
C THR A 301 33.65 -15.98 1.75
N ASP A 302 34.45 -15.14 1.09
CA ASP A 302 35.80 -14.72 1.51
C ASP A 302 35.87 -13.24 1.94
N MET A 303 34.77 -12.72 2.51
CA MET A 303 34.59 -11.29 2.85
C MET A 303 35.48 -10.81 4.00
N THR A 304 35.75 -11.67 4.98
CA THR A 304 36.57 -11.32 6.15
C THR A 304 38.05 -11.24 5.83
N SER A 305 38.55 -12.03 4.88
CA SER A 305 39.94 -12.02 4.46
C SER A 305 40.27 -10.75 3.64
N ILE A 306 39.42 -10.41 2.66
CA ILE A 306 39.61 -9.22 1.80
C ILE A 306 39.51 -7.93 2.61
N ALA A 307 38.50 -7.81 3.49
CA ALA A 307 38.36 -6.66 4.37
C ALA A 307 39.56 -6.54 5.32
N ARG A 308 40.02 -7.66 5.90
CA ARG A 308 41.21 -7.69 6.74
C ARG A 308 42.46 -7.25 5.97
N THR A 309 42.73 -7.76 4.78
CA THR A 309 43.90 -7.36 3.97
C THR A 309 43.90 -5.86 3.65
N LYS A 310 42.74 -5.29 3.32
CA LYS A 310 42.61 -3.85 3.03
C LYS A 310 42.77 -2.99 4.30
N LEU A 311 42.21 -3.43 5.43
CA LEU A 311 42.38 -2.76 6.73
C LEU A 311 43.84 -2.80 7.20
N THR A 312 44.53 -3.94 7.05
CA THR A 312 45.94 -4.09 7.40
C THR A 312 46.84 -3.21 6.54
N ASN A 313 46.49 -2.96 5.27
CA ASN A 313 47.24 -2.05 4.40
C ASN A 313 47.03 -0.56 4.72
N PHE A 314 45.94 -0.21 5.44
CA PHE A 314 45.60 1.18 5.78
C PHE A 314 46.23 1.64 7.10
N ILE A 315 46.61 0.71 8.00
CA ILE A 315 47.11 1.03 9.33
C ILE A 315 48.64 0.81 9.36
N VAL A 316 49.42 1.89 9.35
CA VAL A 316 50.88 1.83 9.45
C VAL A 316 51.32 1.34 10.83
N LYS A 317 52.38 0.52 10.83
CA LYS A 317 53.11 -0.06 11.96
C LYS A 317 53.54 1.00 12.99
N ASP A 318 52.71 1.27 13.99
CA ASP A 318 53.18 1.47 15.35
C ASP A 318 52.06 1.09 16.33
N VAL A 319 52.38 0.22 17.29
CA VAL A 319 51.48 -0.47 18.25
C VAL A 319 50.71 -1.69 17.70
N LEU A 320 51.47 -2.74 17.35
CA LEU A 320 51.01 -4.00 16.73
C LEU A 320 49.88 -4.78 17.46
N SER A 321 49.67 -4.65 18.77
CA SER A 321 48.64 -5.43 19.49
C SER A 321 47.25 -4.77 19.50
N SER A 322 47.18 -3.45 19.35
CA SER A 322 45.92 -2.69 19.41
C SER A 322 45.18 -2.67 18.06
N VAL A 323 45.92 -2.76 16.96
CA VAL A 323 45.42 -2.70 15.58
C VAL A 323 44.64 -3.96 15.19
N GLU A 324 45.15 -5.16 15.53
CA GLU A 324 44.44 -6.41 15.24
C GLU A 324 43.11 -6.51 15.99
N SER A 325 43.10 -6.09 17.25
CA SER A 325 41.89 -6.06 18.09
C SER A 325 40.84 -5.08 17.55
N LEU A 326 41.28 -3.94 17.02
CA LEU A 326 40.42 -2.95 16.38
C LEU A 326 39.81 -3.46 15.08
N ILE A 327 40.60 -4.16 14.25
CA ILE A 327 40.14 -4.80 13.02
C ILE A 327 39.09 -5.86 13.33
N ASP A 328 39.37 -6.73 14.31
CA ASP A 328 38.44 -7.78 14.71
C ASP A 328 37.15 -7.19 15.29
N LEU A 329 37.22 -6.08 16.05
CA LEU A 329 36.04 -5.38 16.55
C LEU A 329 35.17 -4.85 15.41
N CYS A 330 35.79 -4.19 14.42
CA CYS A 330 35.07 -3.66 13.26
C CYS A 330 34.40 -4.78 12.46
N LEU A 331 35.11 -5.87 12.19
CA LEU A 331 34.55 -7.04 11.49
C LEU A 331 33.41 -7.68 12.27
N ALA A 332 33.52 -7.78 13.60
CA ALA A 332 32.47 -8.31 14.47
C ALA A 332 31.20 -7.45 14.42
N MET A 333 31.33 -6.11 14.52
CA MET A 333 30.19 -5.20 14.42
C MET A 333 29.50 -5.26 13.05
N ILE A 334 30.25 -5.44 11.96
CA ILE A 334 29.64 -5.48 10.64
C ILE A 334 28.94 -6.81 10.38
N THR A 335 29.55 -7.92 10.81
CA THR A 335 28.88 -9.22 10.72
C THR A 335 27.60 -9.26 11.56
N TYR A 336 27.55 -8.52 12.68
CA TYR A 336 26.33 -8.25 13.43
C TYR A 336 25.30 -7.45 12.60
N ASP A 337 25.69 -6.33 12.01
CA ASP A 337 24.81 -5.47 11.19
C ASP A 337 24.25 -6.22 9.96
N LEU A 338 24.96 -7.24 9.46
CA LEU A 338 24.52 -8.14 8.37
C LEU A 338 23.63 -9.30 8.83
N GLY A 339 23.30 -9.38 10.12
CA GLY A 339 22.49 -10.47 10.71
C GLY A 339 23.23 -11.80 10.90
N GLN A 340 24.56 -11.83 10.75
CA GLN A 340 25.39 -13.03 10.95
C GLN A 340 25.88 -13.12 12.40
N TYR A 341 24.95 -13.19 13.36
CA TYR A 341 25.22 -13.06 14.79
C TYR A 341 26.22 -14.09 15.34
N GLU A 342 26.15 -15.36 14.92
CA GLU A 342 27.09 -16.40 15.39
C GLU A 342 28.54 -16.12 15.00
N LYS A 343 28.77 -15.63 13.77
CA LYS A 343 30.12 -15.25 13.31
C LYS A 343 30.62 -13.99 14.00
N SER A 344 29.71 -13.05 14.27
CA SER A 344 30.01 -11.84 15.04
C SER A 344 30.52 -12.20 16.45
N ILE A 345 29.85 -13.12 17.15
CA ILE A 345 30.25 -13.59 18.47
C ILE A 345 31.65 -14.22 18.46
N GLN A 346 31.96 -15.07 17.47
CA GLN A 346 33.29 -15.67 17.33
C GLN A 346 34.43 -14.65 17.15
N LEU A 347 34.13 -13.51 16.52
CA LEU A 347 35.09 -12.43 16.35
C LEU A 347 35.22 -11.60 17.62
N PHE A 348 34.12 -11.30 18.31
CA PHE A 348 34.19 -10.66 19.62
C PHE A 348 34.94 -11.52 20.66
N ASP A 349 34.77 -12.84 20.65
CA ASP A 349 35.46 -13.78 21.57
C ASP A 349 36.99 -13.64 21.51
N LYS A 350 37.55 -13.34 20.32
CA LYS A 350 39.00 -13.16 20.16
C LYS A 350 39.52 -11.95 20.94
N ILE A 351 38.68 -10.92 21.06
CA ILE A 351 38.99 -9.66 21.76
C ILE A 351 38.77 -9.85 23.26
N VAL A 352 37.65 -10.47 23.65
CA VAL A 352 37.23 -10.66 25.04
C VAL A 352 38.18 -11.58 25.83
N ARG A 353 38.86 -12.53 25.15
CA ARG A 353 39.88 -13.38 25.79
C ARG A 353 41.03 -12.60 26.45
N ASN A 354 41.27 -11.36 26.04
CA ASN A 354 42.27 -10.51 26.67
C ASN A 354 41.61 -9.36 27.43
N VAL A 355 41.42 -9.52 28.74
CA VAL A 355 40.80 -8.53 29.63
C VAL A 355 41.57 -7.20 29.67
N SER A 356 42.88 -7.22 29.40
CA SER A 356 43.70 -5.99 29.33
C SER A 356 43.53 -5.20 28.02
N ASN A 357 42.69 -5.67 27.11
CA ASN A 357 42.45 -5.04 25.82
C ASN A 357 41.57 -3.79 25.98
N LYS A 358 42.00 -2.67 25.40
CA LYS A 358 41.25 -1.39 25.44
C LYS A 358 39.84 -1.48 24.85
N PHE A 359 39.58 -2.47 23.99
CA PHE A 359 38.28 -2.69 23.36
C PHE A 359 37.42 -3.78 24.02
N HIS A 360 37.87 -4.34 25.15
CA HIS A 360 37.21 -5.44 25.85
C HIS A 360 35.73 -5.15 26.10
N ASP A 361 35.41 -4.06 26.79
CA ASP A 361 34.03 -3.76 27.20
C ASP A 361 33.11 -3.51 26.00
N ARG A 362 33.64 -2.90 24.94
CA ARG A 362 32.91 -2.68 23.68
C ARG A 362 32.64 -3.98 22.94
N ALA A 363 33.56 -4.94 23.00
CA ALA A 363 33.37 -6.28 22.45
C ALA A 363 32.33 -7.07 23.26
N VAL A 364 32.39 -7.03 24.60
CA VAL A 364 31.39 -7.68 25.47
C VAL A 364 29.99 -7.07 25.28
N TYR A 365 29.89 -5.75 25.12
CA TYR A 365 28.62 -5.09 24.76
C TYR A 365 28.10 -5.52 23.37
N GLY A 366 29.00 -5.73 22.41
CA GLY A 366 28.64 -6.29 21.10
C GLY A 366 28.13 -7.74 21.20
N GLN A 367 28.77 -8.57 22.04
CA GLN A 367 28.31 -9.94 22.32
C GLN A 367 26.94 -9.97 22.98
N PHE A 368 26.72 -9.10 23.98
CA PHE A 368 25.42 -8.92 24.62
C PHE A 368 24.32 -8.76 23.55
N ASN A 369 24.46 -7.75 22.68
CA ASN A 369 23.47 -7.49 21.62
C ASN A 369 23.30 -8.65 20.64
N ALA A 370 24.37 -9.40 20.34
CA ALA A 370 24.30 -10.58 19.47
C ALA A 370 23.56 -11.75 20.13
N TYR A 371 23.76 -11.98 21.43
CA TYR A 371 23.06 -13.00 22.20
C TYR A 371 21.57 -12.68 22.39
N ILE A 372 21.24 -11.40 22.59
CA ILE A 372 19.86 -10.88 22.58
C ILE A 372 19.16 -11.28 21.26
N ASN A 373 19.75 -10.98 20.11
CA ASN A 373 19.16 -11.32 18.80
C ASN A 373 19.09 -12.82 18.51
N LEU A 374 19.95 -13.63 19.12
CA LEU A 374 19.89 -15.10 19.03
C LEU A 374 18.95 -15.74 20.07
N ASN A 375 18.23 -14.93 20.86
CA ASN A 375 17.34 -15.37 21.91
C ASN A 375 18.04 -16.23 22.98
N LYS A 376 19.26 -15.84 23.39
CA LYS A 376 20.08 -16.50 24.42
C LYS A 376 20.25 -15.62 25.67
N PRO A 377 19.24 -15.52 26.54
CA PRO A 377 19.23 -14.57 27.65
C PRO A 377 20.30 -14.85 28.72
N THR A 378 20.65 -16.12 28.97
CA THR A 378 21.68 -16.47 29.97
C THR A 378 23.05 -15.94 29.59
N ASP A 379 23.42 -16.07 28.32
CA ASP A 379 24.71 -15.60 27.80
C ASP A 379 24.74 -14.08 27.69
N ALA A 380 23.60 -13.45 27.39
CA ALA A 380 23.47 -11.99 27.46
C ALA A 380 23.63 -11.49 28.91
N ARG A 381 23.01 -12.16 29.90
CA ARG A 381 23.09 -11.76 31.31
C ARG A 381 24.51 -11.85 31.85
N THR A 382 25.27 -12.88 31.49
CA THR A 382 26.71 -12.96 31.87
C THR A 382 27.52 -11.83 31.25
N CYS A 383 27.27 -11.47 29.99
CA CYS A 383 27.92 -10.32 29.34
C CYS A 383 27.57 -9.01 30.06
N TYR A 384 26.30 -8.82 30.43
CA TYR A 384 25.85 -7.63 31.17
C TYR A 384 26.53 -7.52 32.55
N ASP A 385 26.60 -8.62 33.30
CA ASP A 385 27.25 -8.63 34.63
C ASP A 385 28.73 -8.25 34.59
N ILE A 386 29.42 -8.49 33.46
CA ILE A 386 30.82 -8.11 33.25
C ILE A 386 30.98 -6.60 33.04
N ILE A 387 30.05 -5.96 32.33
CA ILE A 387 30.22 -4.57 31.87
C ILE A 387 29.37 -3.53 32.61
N LYS A 388 28.40 -3.94 33.44
CA LYS A 388 27.42 -3.04 34.07
C LYS A 388 28.04 -1.82 34.77
N ASP A 389 29.16 -1.99 35.46
CA ASP A 389 29.83 -0.92 36.20
C ASP A 389 30.58 0.08 35.28
N HIS A 390 30.75 -0.25 34.00
CA HIS A 390 31.45 0.56 33.00
C HIS A 390 30.49 1.21 31.98
N LEU A 391 29.18 0.89 32.04
CA LEU A 391 28.17 1.47 31.16
C LEU A 391 27.75 2.87 31.63
N ASN A 392 27.37 3.73 30.69
CA ASN A 392 26.67 4.96 31.05
C ASN A 392 25.19 4.63 31.41
N PRO A 393 24.48 5.53 32.12
CA PRO A 393 23.11 5.26 32.57
C PRO A 393 22.12 4.88 31.44
N SER A 394 22.26 5.45 30.25
CA SER A 394 21.40 5.13 29.09
C SER A 394 21.68 3.73 28.53
N GLN A 395 22.95 3.33 28.40
CA GLN A 395 23.34 1.98 27.98
C GLN A 395 22.94 0.93 29.03
N GLU A 396 23.12 1.23 30.32
CA GLU A 396 22.72 0.33 31.40
C GLU A 396 21.21 0.08 31.37
N LEU A 397 20.41 1.14 31.25
CA LEU A 397 18.95 1.03 31.13
C LEU A 397 18.54 0.22 29.90
N SER A 398 19.14 0.51 28.74
CA SER A 398 18.87 -0.24 27.49
C SER A 398 19.15 -1.73 27.64
N CYS A 399 20.29 -2.12 28.25
CA CYS A 399 20.62 -3.52 28.49
C CYS A 399 19.61 -4.20 29.41
N ARG A 400 19.22 -3.54 30.51
CA ARG A 400 18.23 -4.07 31.46
C ARG A 400 16.86 -4.27 30.82
N LEU A 401 16.42 -3.33 29.98
CA LEU A 401 15.16 -3.45 29.24
C LEU A 401 15.19 -4.61 28.26
N GLN A 402 16.25 -4.76 27.48
CA GLN A 402 16.40 -5.85 26.51
C GLN A 402 16.45 -7.24 27.17
N LEU A 403 17.16 -7.38 28.30
CA LEU A 403 17.19 -8.63 29.06
C LEU A 403 15.79 -8.99 29.60
N ALA A 404 15.11 -8.04 30.24
CA ALA A 404 13.79 -8.28 30.80
C ALA A 404 12.74 -8.62 29.72
N LEU A 405 12.88 -8.05 28.52
CA LEU A 405 11.98 -8.31 27.40
C LEU A 405 12.13 -9.74 26.87
N ILE A 406 13.37 -10.23 26.71
CA ILE A 406 13.63 -11.59 26.22
C ILE A 406 13.25 -12.65 27.26
N GLU A 407 13.45 -12.35 28.53
CA GLU A 407 13.07 -13.26 29.61
C GLU A 407 11.55 -13.26 29.89
N GLU A 408 10.77 -12.44 29.18
CA GLU A 408 9.30 -12.33 29.28
C GLU A 408 8.80 -12.10 30.71
N TYR A 409 9.54 -11.33 31.52
CA TYR A 409 9.15 -10.98 32.89
C TYR A 409 8.58 -9.54 32.97
N PRO A 410 7.28 -9.33 32.67
CA PRO A 410 6.70 -7.99 32.59
C PRO A 410 6.70 -7.24 33.93
N SER A 411 6.65 -7.97 35.05
CA SER A 411 6.69 -7.38 36.40
C SER A 411 8.07 -6.86 36.78
N GLU A 412 9.13 -7.48 36.27
CA GLU A 412 10.50 -7.01 36.42
C GLU A 412 10.76 -5.82 35.51
N LEU A 413 10.29 -5.88 34.26
CA LEU A 413 10.35 -4.79 33.29
C LEU A 413 9.64 -3.54 33.81
N LEU A 414 8.44 -3.69 34.39
CA LEU A 414 7.69 -2.61 35.03
C LEU A 414 8.49 -1.93 36.15
N LYS A 415 9.17 -2.70 37.01
CA LYS A 415 10.01 -2.14 38.09
C LYS A 415 11.19 -1.35 37.54
N ILE A 416 11.85 -1.87 36.50
CA ILE A 416 12.99 -1.22 35.83
C ILE A 416 12.56 0.14 35.27
N VAL A 417 11.47 0.16 34.50
CA VAL A 417 10.96 1.40 33.88
C VAL A 417 10.48 2.40 34.93
N GLN A 418 9.83 1.94 36.00
CA GLN A 418 9.43 2.81 37.12
C GLN A 418 10.63 3.42 37.87
N SER A 419 11.74 2.70 38.00
CA SER A 419 12.98 3.28 38.55
C SER A 419 13.59 4.31 37.61
N ALA A 420 13.66 4.00 36.31
CA ALA A 420 14.21 4.90 35.29
C ALA A 420 13.42 6.21 35.16
N LEU A 421 12.09 6.15 35.29
CA LEU A 421 11.21 7.33 35.26
C LEU A 421 11.57 8.38 36.32
N LYS A 422 12.11 7.98 37.48
CA LYS A 422 12.53 8.92 38.52
C LYS A 422 13.81 9.69 38.14
N GLU A 423 14.66 9.07 37.32
CA GLU A 423 15.97 9.59 36.92
C GLU A 423 15.90 10.34 35.57
N ALA A 424 14.83 10.13 34.79
CA ALA A 424 14.67 10.67 33.44
C ALA A 424 14.41 12.18 33.35
N ASN A 425 14.04 12.86 34.44
CA ASN A 425 13.67 14.28 34.42
C ASN A 425 14.83 15.24 34.06
N GLU A 426 16.07 14.76 34.04
CA GLU A 426 17.27 15.57 33.79
C GLU A 426 18.06 15.16 32.52
N ASN A 427 17.68 14.06 31.85
CA ASN A 427 18.43 13.50 30.71
C ASN A 427 17.50 13.06 29.56
N GLU A 428 17.61 13.74 28.42
CA GLU A 428 16.79 13.53 27.22
C GLU A 428 16.92 12.11 26.64
N GLU A 429 18.13 11.53 26.63
CA GLU A 429 18.36 10.15 26.14
C GLU A 429 17.70 9.11 27.06
N LEU A 430 17.68 9.39 28.37
CA LEU A 430 17.02 8.53 29.35
C LEU A 430 15.49 8.63 29.26
N PHE A 431 14.98 9.81 28.90
CA PHE A 431 13.55 10.05 28.70
C PHE A 431 12.99 9.23 27.53
N GLU A 432 13.65 9.25 26.36
CA GLU A 432 13.23 8.48 25.17
C GLU A 432 13.24 6.96 25.48
N LEU A 433 14.30 6.45 26.11
CA LEU A 433 14.39 5.06 26.55
C LEU A 433 13.30 4.68 27.57
N THR A 434 12.88 5.63 28.41
CA THR A 434 11.81 5.39 29.39
C THR A 434 10.44 5.26 28.70
N VAL A 435 10.15 6.09 27.70
CA VAL A 435 8.94 5.97 26.86
C VAL A 435 8.92 4.61 26.15
N GLN A 436 10.03 4.24 25.52
CA GLN A 436 10.16 2.95 24.83
C GLN A 436 10.11 1.76 25.81
N GLY A 437 10.61 1.94 27.03
CA GLY A 437 10.47 1.00 28.12
C GLY A 437 9.01 0.73 28.49
N TRP A 438 8.20 1.78 28.65
CA TRP A 438 6.76 1.64 28.91
C TRP A 438 6.02 0.94 27.77
N LEU A 439 6.36 1.22 26.51
CA LEU A 439 5.84 0.48 25.36
C LEU A 439 6.19 -1.02 25.46
N SER A 440 7.45 -1.32 25.79
CA SER A 440 7.95 -2.69 25.94
C SER A 440 7.25 -3.44 27.07
N VAL A 441 6.92 -2.77 28.19
CA VAL A 441 6.08 -3.34 29.26
C VAL A 441 4.73 -3.79 28.69
N GLY A 442 4.05 -2.90 27.97
CA GLY A 442 2.73 -3.19 27.40
C GLY A 442 2.78 -4.35 26.40
N GLN A 443 3.81 -4.39 25.53
CA GLN A 443 4.02 -5.48 24.57
C GLN A 443 4.33 -6.82 25.25
N ALA A 444 5.12 -6.83 26.33
CA ALA A 444 5.41 -8.03 27.11
C ALA A 444 4.14 -8.57 27.80
N TYR A 445 3.26 -7.70 28.30
CA TYR A 445 1.96 -8.16 28.78
C TYR A 445 1.10 -8.74 27.65
N LEU A 446 1.10 -8.13 26.45
CA LEU A 446 0.37 -8.67 25.30
C LEU A 446 0.84 -10.06 24.87
N SER A 447 2.15 -10.35 24.87
CA SER A 447 2.67 -11.66 24.45
C SER A 447 2.24 -12.81 25.38
N ILE A 448 2.10 -12.53 26.68
CA ILE A 448 1.66 -13.49 27.72
C ILE A 448 0.18 -13.89 27.58
N GLN A 449 -0.61 -13.18 26.76
CA GLN A 449 -2.03 -13.48 26.52
C GLN A 449 -2.31 -14.96 26.19
N HIS A 450 -1.40 -15.64 25.49
CA HIS A 450 -1.59 -17.04 25.07
C HIS A 450 -1.28 -18.08 26.16
N SER A 451 -0.58 -17.71 27.25
CA SER A 451 -0.25 -18.62 28.36
C SER A 451 -1.29 -18.63 29.49
N ASN A 452 -2.36 -17.84 29.33
CA ASN A 452 -3.68 -17.88 29.99
C ASN A 452 -3.77 -17.76 31.53
N ASP A 453 -2.69 -17.88 32.30
CA ASP A 453 -2.78 -17.86 33.78
C ASP A 453 -2.33 -16.53 34.44
N MET A 454 -1.69 -15.58 33.73
CA MET A 454 -1.17 -14.32 34.32
C MET A 454 -1.35 -13.05 33.46
N PHE A 455 -2.31 -13.02 32.53
CA PHE A 455 -2.53 -11.83 31.70
C PHE A 455 -3.32 -10.73 32.44
N ASP A 456 -2.62 -9.68 32.89
CA ASP A 456 -3.21 -8.48 33.49
C ASP A 456 -3.50 -7.42 32.41
N LYS A 457 -4.77 -7.36 32.00
CA LYS A 457 -5.26 -6.42 30.97
C LYS A 457 -5.15 -4.97 31.39
N ASP A 458 -5.28 -4.67 32.67
CA ASP A 458 -5.28 -3.30 33.19
C ASP A 458 -3.84 -2.76 33.21
N GLN A 459 -2.87 -3.59 33.61
CA GLN A 459 -1.45 -3.21 33.56
C GLN A 459 -0.95 -3.02 32.13
N CYS A 460 -1.38 -3.86 31.20
CA CYS A 460 -1.06 -3.69 29.78
C CYS A 460 -1.53 -2.33 29.23
N LYS A 461 -2.81 -2.01 29.48
CA LYS A 461 -3.40 -0.73 29.07
C LYS A 461 -2.75 0.47 29.78
N TYR A 462 -2.48 0.33 31.07
CA TYR A 462 -1.81 1.35 31.87
C TYR A 462 -0.42 1.68 31.30
N ALA A 463 0.36 0.66 30.93
CA ALA A 463 1.69 0.85 30.38
C ALA A 463 1.68 1.65 29.06
N PHE A 464 0.77 1.32 28.13
CA PHE A 464 0.66 2.08 26.89
C PHE A 464 0.15 3.51 27.09
N ASN A 465 -0.83 3.72 27.98
CA ASN A 465 -1.31 5.06 28.30
C ASN A 465 -0.20 5.89 28.96
N LYS A 466 0.63 5.29 29.82
CA LYS A 466 1.78 5.98 30.41
C LYS A 466 2.81 6.39 29.37
N ALA A 467 3.08 5.56 28.37
CA ALA A 467 3.95 5.96 27.27
C ALA A 467 3.38 7.18 26.50
N ILE A 468 2.06 7.25 26.30
CA ILE A 468 1.39 8.39 25.64
C ILE A 468 1.39 9.64 26.52
N GLU A 469 1.18 9.48 27.82
CA GLU A 469 1.25 10.59 28.78
C GLU A 469 2.64 11.23 28.83
N LEU A 470 3.69 10.44 28.60
CA LEU A 470 5.06 10.92 28.53
C LEU A 470 5.36 11.57 27.18
N ASP A 471 5.02 10.92 26.07
CA ASP A 471 5.17 11.48 24.72
C ASP A 471 3.90 11.28 23.88
N GLU A 472 3.19 12.39 23.66
CA GLU A 472 1.95 12.41 22.87
C GLU A 472 2.20 12.12 21.38
N TYR A 473 3.41 12.35 20.87
CA TYR A 473 3.77 12.17 19.46
C TYR A 473 4.30 10.76 19.16
N PHE A 474 4.41 9.91 20.19
CA PHE A 474 4.93 8.56 20.07
C PHE A 474 3.89 7.60 19.47
N TRP A 475 3.88 7.53 18.13
CA TRP A 475 2.90 6.78 17.31
C TRP A 475 2.81 5.28 17.65
N GLU A 476 3.90 4.65 18.12
CA GLU A 476 3.97 3.21 18.41
C GLU A 476 2.98 2.81 19.51
N SER A 477 2.84 3.64 20.55
CA SER A 477 1.89 3.40 21.64
C SER A 477 0.45 3.41 21.16
N TYR A 478 0.08 4.34 20.27
CA TYR A 478 -1.25 4.37 19.65
C TYR A 478 -1.51 3.14 18.79
N ALA A 479 -0.52 2.71 18.01
CA ALA A 479 -0.63 1.50 17.18
C ALA A 479 -0.81 0.24 18.05
N CYS A 480 -0.07 0.13 19.16
CA CYS A 480 -0.20 -0.97 20.12
C CYS A 480 -1.54 -0.93 20.86
N LEU A 481 -2.03 0.23 21.29
CA LEU A 481 -3.37 0.37 21.89
C LEU A 481 -4.47 0.00 20.91
N SER A 482 -4.36 0.38 19.64
CA SER A 482 -5.33 -0.01 18.62
C SER A 482 -5.45 -1.54 18.52
N ARG A 483 -4.31 -2.26 18.51
CA ARG A 483 -4.29 -3.72 18.53
C ARG A 483 -4.89 -4.30 19.81
N TYR A 484 -4.55 -3.73 20.97
CA TYR A 484 -5.14 -4.12 22.25
C TYR A 484 -6.67 -4.01 22.23
N TYR A 485 -7.21 -2.87 21.78
CA TYR A 485 -8.65 -2.65 21.73
C TYR A 485 -9.35 -3.57 20.73
N ASN A 486 -8.71 -3.89 19.61
CA ASN A 486 -9.25 -4.81 18.62
C ASN A 486 -9.26 -6.27 19.11
N GLU A 487 -8.11 -6.76 19.61
CA GLU A 487 -7.92 -8.17 19.95
C GLU A 487 -8.49 -8.56 21.32
N ILE A 488 -8.38 -7.67 22.32
CA ILE A 488 -8.67 -7.99 23.73
C ILE A 488 -10.02 -7.44 24.18
N GLU A 489 -10.21 -6.13 24.08
CA GLU A 489 -11.46 -5.47 24.46
C GLU A 489 -12.58 -5.69 23.43
N LYS A 490 -12.20 -6.02 22.19
CA LYS A 490 -13.11 -6.17 21.04
C LYS A 490 -13.97 -4.92 20.81
N SER A 491 -13.40 -3.75 21.14
CA SER A 491 -14.06 -2.46 20.96
C SER A 491 -13.51 -1.75 19.72
N LEU A 492 -14.28 -1.84 18.65
CA LEU A 492 -13.87 -1.41 17.32
C LEU A 492 -13.77 0.12 17.20
N SER A 493 -14.62 0.87 17.90
CA SER A 493 -14.63 2.34 17.90
C SER A 493 -13.32 2.93 18.43
N GLU A 494 -12.85 2.41 19.55
CA GLU A 494 -11.61 2.82 20.21
C GLU A 494 -10.41 2.37 19.37
N ALA A 495 -10.41 1.12 18.89
CA ALA A 495 -9.37 0.61 18.01
C ALA A 495 -9.19 1.49 16.76
N LEU A 496 -10.31 1.94 16.17
CA LEU A 496 -10.31 2.86 15.04
C LEU A 496 -9.76 4.25 15.40
N ALA A 497 -10.17 4.82 16.54
CA ALA A 497 -9.68 6.12 17.00
C ALA A 497 -8.16 6.12 17.23
N TYR A 498 -7.63 5.09 17.92
CA TYR A 498 -6.19 4.96 18.17
C TYR A 498 -5.40 4.68 16.89
N SER A 499 -5.91 3.84 15.97
CA SER A 499 -5.22 3.61 14.69
C SER A 499 -5.22 4.84 13.79
N LYS A 500 -6.29 5.64 13.80
CA LYS A 500 -6.34 6.93 13.10
C LYS A 500 -5.27 7.88 13.64
N ARG A 501 -5.16 8.02 14.97
CA ARG A 501 -4.15 8.88 15.59
C ARG A 501 -2.73 8.42 15.28
N ALA A 502 -2.46 7.11 15.36
CA ALA A 502 -1.16 6.54 14.96
C ALA A 502 -0.82 6.86 13.50
N PHE A 503 -1.81 6.75 12.62
CA PHE A 503 -1.67 7.05 11.20
C PHE A 503 -1.40 8.54 10.94
N GLU A 504 -2.07 9.45 11.64
CA GLU A 504 -1.86 10.90 11.54
C GLU A 504 -0.46 11.31 12.00
N LEU A 505 0.07 10.65 13.03
CA LEU A 505 1.41 10.90 13.54
C LEU A 505 2.50 10.38 12.61
N ASN A 506 2.30 9.19 12.01
CA ASN A 506 3.28 8.61 11.10
C ASN A 506 2.64 7.74 10.00
N GLU A 507 2.34 8.37 8.86
CA GLU A 507 1.71 7.68 7.73
C GLU A 507 2.70 6.85 6.88
N ASN A 508 4.01 6.97 7.08
CA ASN A 508 5.00 6.30 6.22
C ASN A 508 5.17 4.81 6.56
N ILE A 509 4.75 4.41 7.76
CA ILE A 509 4.97 3.07 8.28
C ILE A 509 3.89 2.11 7.81
N GLU A 510 4.31 1.00 7.22
CA GLU A 510 3.43 -0.01 6.64
C GLU A 510 2.50 -0.66 7.69
N SER A 511 2.99 -1.01 8.87
CA SER A 511 2.17 -1.62 9.92
C SER A 511 1.03 -0.71 10.39
N VAL A 512 1.30 0.59 10.51
CA VAL A 512 0.32 1.61 10.89
C VAL A 512 -0.75 1.77 9.81
N GLN A 513 -0.32 1.86 8.54
CA GLN A 513 -1.23 1.93 7.40
C GLN A 513 -2.16 0.70 7.33
N ILE A 514 -1.61 -0.51 7.49
CA ILE A 514 -2.37 -1.76 7.48
C ILE A 514 -3.37 -1.79 8.63
N ASN A 515 -2.94 -1.47 9.86
CA ASN A 515 -3.81 -1.49 11.03
C ASN A 515 -5.00 -0.53 10.86
N TYR A 516 -4.75 0.68 10.38
CA TYR A 516 -5.81 1.66 10.17
C TYR A 516 -6.81 1.22 9.09
N VAL A 517 -6.31 0.76 7.94
CA VAL A 517 -7.16 0.25 6.85
C VAL A 517 -7.97 -0.97 7.30
N ASP A 518 -7.37 -1.92 8.00
CA ASP A 518 -8.06 -3.13 8.44
C ASP A 518 -9.14 -2.81 9.49
N ASN A 519 -8.90 -1.87 10.40
CA ASN A 519 -9.92 -1.37 11.32
C ASN A 519 -11.08 -0.66 10.58
N LEU A 520 -10.80 0.17 9.56
CA LEU A 520 -11.84 0.80 8.73
C LEU A 520 -12.71 -0.24 8.02
N LEU A 521 -12.10 -1.30 7.49
CA LEU A 521 -12.80 -2.37 6.80
C LEU A 521 -13.67 -3.20 7.76
N GLN A 522 -13.19 -3.45 8.98
CA GLN A 522 -13.97 -4.09 10.03
C GLN A 522 -15.15 -3.21 10.48
N ALA A 523 -14.97 -1.89 10.51
CA ALA A 523 -16.02 -0.92 10.84
C ALA A 523 -17.01 -0.65 9.70
N GLU A 524 -16.87 -1.38 8.58
CA GLU A 524 -17.67 -1.20 7.35
C GLU A 524 -17.59 0.22 6.75
N GLN A 525 -16.54 0.98 7.08
CA GLN A 525 -16.22 2.28 6.49
C GLN A 525 -15.45 2.10 5.17
N ILE A 526 -16.14 1.53 4.19
CA ILE A 526 -15.56 1.04 2.93
C ILE A 526 -14.98 2.20 2.08
N TYR A 527 -15.66 3.35 2.04
CA TYR A 527 -15.24 4.48 1.22
C TYR A 527 -14.01 5.19 1.79
N ASP A 528 -13.95 5.36 3.12
CA ASP A 528 -12.78 5.92 3.80
C ASP A 528 -11.55 5.02 3.60
N ALA A 529 -11.73 3.71 3.71
CA ALA A 529 -10.66 2.74 3.43
C ALA A 529 -10.17 2.83 1.97
N LEU A 530 -11.08 3.03 1.01
CA LEU A 530 -10.74 3.18 -0.40
C LEU A 530 -9.89 4.43 -0.64
N GLU A 531 -10.27 5.57 -0.07
CA GLU A 531 -9.54 6.84 -0.20
C GLU A 531 -8.11 6.71 0.34
N ILE A 532 -7.94 6.13 1.53
CA ILE A 532 -6.61 5.91 2.13
C ILE A 532 -5.77 4.97 1.27
N LEU A 533 -6.35 3.88 0.76
CA LEU A 533 -5.65 2.95 -0.13
C LEU A 533 -5.21 3.62 -1.43
N GLU A 534 -6.06 4.45 -2.03
CA GLU A 534 -5.71 5.21 -3.24
C GLU A 534 -4.56 6.18 -2.97
N ARG A 535 -4.59 6.89 -1.84
CA ARG A 535 -3.49 7.79 -1.44
C ARG A 535 -2.17 7.04 -1.26
N ILE A 536 -2.20 5.88 -0.61
CA ILE A 536 -1.01 5.03 -0.40
C ILE A 536 -0.46 4.54 -1.75
N LEU A 537 -1.33 4.13 -2.66
CA LEU A 537 -0.92 3.62 -3.99
C LEU A 537 -0.38 4.71 -4.90
N VAL A 538 -0.85 5.96 -4.76
CA VAL A 538 -0.29 7.14 -5.46
C VAL A 538 1.12 7.42 -4.97
N MET A 539 1.37 7.38 -3.65
CA MET A 539 2.70 7.59 -3.08
C MET A 539 3.67 6.43 -3.39
N ASN A 540 3.19 5.19 -3.27
CA ASN A 540 4.01 4.01 -3.50
C ASN A 540 3.20 2.86 -4.14
N ASN A 541 3.28 2.78 -5.46
CA ASN A 541 2.60 1.76 -6.27
C ASN A 541 3.25 0.35 -6.20
N THR A 542 4.31 0.16 -5.40
CA THR A 542 4.97 -1.15 -5.25
C THR A 542 4.37 -1.99 -4.12
N LYS A 543 3.59 -1.37 -3.21
CA LYS A 543 2.99 -2.03 -2.02
C LYS A 543 1.93 -3.07 -2.43
N THR A 544 2.30 -4.36 -2.36
CA THR A 544 1.44 -5.49 -2.76
C THR A 544 0.23 -5.67 -1.85
N TRP A 545 0.39 -5.46 -0.54
CA TRP A 545 -0.70 -5.53 0.43
C TRP A 545 -1.80 -4.49 0.14
N ALA A 546 -1.41 -3.28 -0.28
CA ALA A 546 -2.34 -2.19 -0.58
C ALA A 546 -3.16 -2.50 -1.84
N HIS A 547 -2.51 -2.99 -2.91
CA HIS A 547 -3.21 -3.50 -4.09
C HIS A 547 -4.18 -4.64 -3.75
N PHE A 548 -3.80 -5.52 -2.82
CA PHE A 548 -4.65 -6.65 -2.43
C PHE A 548 -5.91 -6.17 -1.73
N ARG A 549 -5.78 -5.29 -0.72
CA ARG A 549 -6.92 -4.69 -0.02
C ARG A 549 -7.77 -3.85 -0.96
N TYR A 550 -7.16 -3.03 -1.81
CA TYR A 550 -7.87 -2.23 -2.81
C TYR A 550 -8.70 -3.12 -3.75
N GLY A 551 -8.13 -4.25 -4.20
CA GLY A 551 -8.83 -5.25 -5.00
C GLY A 551 -10.05 -5.83 -4.30
N LEU A 552 -9.91 -6.24 -3.04
CA LEU A 552 -11.02 -6.79 -2.24
C LEU A 552 -12.13 -5.76 -1.98
N VAL A 553 -11.76 -4.54 -1.61
CA VAL A 553 -12.68 -3.42 -1.39
C VAL A 553 -13.44 -3.09 -2.68
N SER A 554 -12.71 -3.03 -3.80
CA SER A 554 -13.29 -2.80 -5.13
C SER A 554 -14.31 -3.87 -5.51
N LEU A 555 -14.08 -5.14 -5.16
CA LEU A 555 -15.08 -6.21 -5.35
C LEU A 555 -16.32 -6.00 -4.49
N ARG A 556 -16.16 -5.55 -3.24
CA ARG A 556 -17.29 -5.30 -2.32
C ARG A 556 -18.21 -4.19 -2.82
N ILE A 557 -17.66 -3.15 -3.46
CA ILE A 557 -18.41 -2.06 -4.10
C ILE A 557 -18.88 -2.39 -5.53
N ASN A 558 -18.69 -3.64 -6.00
CA ASN A 558 -19.01 -4.09 -7.36
C ASN A 558 -18.26 -3.35 -8.47
N ASN A 559 -17.10 -2.74 -8.18
CA ASN A 559 -16.19 -2.16 -9.16
C ASN A 559 -15.18 -3.21 -9.62
N VAL A 560 -15.66 -4.14 -10.45
CA VAL A 560 -14.90 -5.32 -10.85
C VAL A 560 -13.68 -4.97 -11.71
N HIS A 561 -13.76 -3.92 -12.52
CA HIS A 561 -12.67 -3.50 -13.40
C HIS A 561 -11.42 -3.08 -12.62
N ASN A 562 -11.59 -2.24 -11.61
CA ASN A 562 -10.49 -1.78 -10.77
C ASN A 562 -9.94 -2.93 -9.92
N ALA A 563 -10.81 -3.81 -9.43
CA ALA A 563 -10.40 -5.00 -8.70
C ALA A 563 -9.47 -5.91 -9.53
N VAL A 564 -9.85 -6.23 -10.76
CA VAL A 564 -9.04 -7.08 -11.66
C VAL A 564 -7.68 -6.42 -11.92
N LYS A 565 -7.63 -5.12 -12.20
CA LYS A 565 -6.37 -4.40 -12.44
C LYS A 565 -5.42 -4.48 -11.25
N ALA A 566 -5.90 -4.17 -10.04
CA ALA A 566 -5.08 -4.18 -8.83
C ALA A 566 -4.54 -5.59 -8.51
N LEU A 567 -5.39 -6.61 -8.60
CA LEU A 567 -5.00 -8.00 -8.33
C LEU A 567 -4.05 -8.55 -9.40
N GLN A 568 -4.19 -8.12 -10.67
CA GLN A 568 -3.26 -8.49 -11.74
C GLN A 568 -1.86 -7.92 -11.52
N ILE A 569 -1.72 -6.72 -10.96
CA ILE A 569 -0.42 -6.12 -10.63
C ILE A 569 0.34 -7.03 -9.64
N ILE A 570 -0.36 -7.55 -8.63
CA ILE A 570 0.22 -8.48 -7.64
C ILE A 570 0.60 -9.79 -8.29
N SER A 571 -0.25 -10.35 -9.17
CA SER A 571 0.01 -11.63 -9.83
C SER A 571 1.29 -11.66 -10.68
N ARG A 572 1.78 -10.48 -11.09
CA ARG A 572 3.02 -10.31 -11.87
C ARG A 572 4.28 -10.21 -11.00
N ARG A 573 4.14 -10.11 -9.67
CA ARG A 573 5.23 -9.89 -8.71
C ARG A 573 5.32 -11.06 -7.71
N PRO A 574 6.19 -12.06 -7.94
CA PRO A 574 6.38 -13.15 -6.99
C PRO A 574 7.12 -12.66 -5.72
N PRO A 575 6.86 -13.26 -4.53
CA PRO A 575 5.96 -14.39 -4.28
C PRO A 575 4.47 -13.99 -4.22
N VAL A 576 3.60 -14.77 -4.88
CA VAL A 576 2.14 -14.51 -4.93
C VAL A 576 1.42 -15.48 -3.99
N ALA A 577 0.66 -14.95 -3.03
CA ALA A 577 -0.18 -15.76 -2.14
C ALA A 577 -1.38 -16.38 -2.90
N GLY A 578 -1.80 -17.59 -2.50
CA GLY A 578 -2.99 -18.25 -3.07
C GLY A 578 -4.27 -17.45 -2.83
N ALA A 579 -4.36 -16.69 -1.74
CA ALA A 579 -5.41 -15.71 -1.49
C ALA A 579 -5.58 -14.68 -2.63
N THR A 580 -4.48 -14.24 -3.27
CA THR A 580 -4.53 -13.30 -4.40
C THR A 580 -5.18 -13.94 -5.63
N TRP A 581 -4.82 -15.19 -5.93
CA TRP A 581 -5.44 -15.94 -7.03
C TRP A 581 -6.91 -16.24 -6.76
N SER A 582 -7.28 -16.50 -5.51
CA SER A 582 -8.68 -16.67 -5.11
C SER A 582 -9.49 -15.39 -5.32
N ALA A 583 -8.97 -14.24 -4.89
CA ALA A 583 -9.59 -12.94 -5.09
C ALA A 583 -9.72 -12.59 -6.60
N LEU A 584 -8.69 -12.89 -7.40
CA LEU A 584 -8.74 -12.69 -8.86
C LEU A 584 -9.78 -13.62 -9.51
N GLY A 585 -9.90 -14.85 -9.00
CA GLY A 585 -10.97 -15.79 -9.39
C GLY A 585 -12.36 -15.23 -9.11
N ASP A 586 -12.58 -14.68 -7.92
CA ASP A 586 -13.84 -14.04 -7.53
C ASP A 586 -14.16 -12.84 -8.44
N ALA A 587 -13.15 -12.01 -8.74
CA ALA A 587 -13.29 -10.91 -9.68
C ALA A 587 -13.72 -11.38 -11.08
N HIS A 588 -13.09 -12.43 -11.61
CA HIS A 588 -13.46 -12.99 -12.90
C HIS A 588 -14.85 -13.66 -12.89
N LEU A 589 -15.24 -14.27 -11.77
CA LEU A 589 -16.58 -14.83 -11.57
C LEU A 589 -17.65 -13.74 -11.68
N HIS A 590 -17.42 -12.55 -11.09
CA HIS A 590 -18.31 -11.39 -11.22
C HIS A 590 -18.42 -10.87 -12.67
N THR A 591 -17.35 -10.98 -13.46
CA THR A 591 -17.39 -10.67 -14.91
C THR A 591 -17.97 -11.79 -15.79
N ASN A 592 -18.47 -12.88 -15.19
CA ASN A 592 -18.93 -14.09 -15.88
C ASN A 592 -17.85 -14.80 -16.74
N ASN A 593 -16.56 -14.54 -16.46
CA ASN A 593 -15.44 -15.18 -17.14
C ASN A 593 -15.08 -16.49 -16.43
N LEU A 594 -15.96 -17.49 -16.54
CA LEU A 594 -15.89 -18.74 -15.77
C LEU A 594 -14.59 -19.54 -16.01
N LYS A 595 -14.07 -19.55 -17.24
CA LYS A 595 -12.84 -20.30 -17.57
C LYS A 595 -11.60 -19.72 -16.90
N THR A 596 -11.44 -18.39 -16.91
CA THR A 596 -10.31 -17.73 -16.25
C THR A 596 -10.44 -17.79 -14.74
N ALA A 597 -11.66 -17.65 -14.21
CA ALA A 597 -11.94 -17.85 -12.79
C ALA A 597 -11.51 -19.25 -12.33
N LEU A 598 -11.88 -20.30 -13.09
CA LEU A 598 -11.48 -21.67 -12.80
C LEU A 598 -9.96 -21.85 -12.78
N SER A 599 -9.25 -21.27 -13.76
CA SER A 599 -7.79 -21.30 -13.81
C SER A 599 -7.14 -20.58 -12.62
N CYS A 600 -7.74 -19.48 -12.16
CA CYS A 600 -7.26 -18.76 -10.98
C CYS A 600 -7.45 -19.60 -9.70
N TYR A 601 -8.62 -20.21 -9.50
CA TYR A 601 -8.85 -21.09 -8.35
C TYR A 601 -7.96 -22.34 -8.37
N SER A 602 -7.71 -22.94 -9.54
CA SER A 602 -6.79 -24.08 -9.64
C SER A 602 -5.35 -23.69 -9.29
N LYS A 603 -4.92 -22.48 -9.68
CA LYS A 603 -3.60 -21.95 -9.26
C LYS A 603 -3.56 -21.70 -7.76
N ALA A 604 -4.61 -21.11 -7.19
CA ALA A 604 -4.71 -20.90 -5.74
C ALA A 604 -4.56 -22.22 -4.97
N ALA A 605 -5.29 -23.26 -5.39
CA ALA A 605 -5.23 -24.60 -4.79
C ALA A 605 -3.87 -25.31 -4.97
N SER A 606 -3.07 -24.92 -5.97
CA SER A 606 -1.72 -25.47 -6.18
C SER A 606 -0.63 -24.82 -5.33
N LEU A 607 -0.84 -23.57 -4.90
CA LEU A 607 0.16 -22.78 -4.16
C LEU A 607 0.03 -22.94 -2.65
N GLU A 608 -1.21 -22.97 -2.16
CA GLU A 608 -1.53 -23.24 -0.76
C GLU A 608 -2.00 -24.69 -0.63
N ARG A 609 -1.69 -25.35 0.49
CA ARG A 609 -2.27 -26.66 0.83
C ARG A 609 -3.80 -26.53 0.68
N GLU A 610 -4.37 -27.22 -0.32
CA GLU A 610 -5.75 -27.07 -0.83
C GLU A 610 -6.73 -26.47 0.19
N THR A 611 -6.93 -25.14 0.14
CA THR A 611 -7.82 -24.48 1.09
C THR A 611 -9.27 -24.83 0.76
N LEU A 612 -10.08 -25.10 1.78
CA LEU A 612 -11.49 -25.47 1.64
C LEU A 612 -12.27 -24.48 0.75
N TYR A 613 -11.94 -23.18 0.84
CA TYR A 613 -12.49 -22.12 0.02
C TYR A 613 -12.17 -22.29 -1.47
N SER A 614 -10.89 -22.47 -1.82
CA SER A 614 -10.46 -22.60 -3.22
C SER A 614 -11.07 -23.84 -3.89
N LEU A 615 -11.12 -24.97 -3.19
CA LEU A 615 -11.75 -26.21 -3.66
C LEU A 615 -13.26 -26.02 -3.93
N THR A 616 -14.00 -25.43 -2.98
CA THR A 616 -15.44 -25.22 -3.19
C THR A 616 -15.71 -24.20 -4.30
N ARG A 617 -14.95 -23.10 -4.37
CA ARG A 617 -15.11 -22.11 -5.46
C ARG A 617 -14.81 -22.73 -6.83
N GLN A 618 -13.79 -23.57 -6.93
CA GLN A 618 -13.49 -24.33 -8.13
C GLN A 618 -14.67 -25.23 -8.53
N ALA A 619 -15.22 -26.00 -7.58
CA ALA A 619 -16.35 -26.89 -7.81
C ALA A 619 -17.63 -26.16 -8.22
N PHE A 620 -17.95 -25.01 -7.60
CA PHE A 620 -19.06 -24.16 -8.03
C PHE A 620 -18.84 -23.62 -9.45
N THR A 621 -17.64 -23.16 -9.77
CA THR A 621 -17.30 -22.67 -11.12
C THR A 621 -17.43 -23.78 -12.16
N MET A 622 -17.01 -25.01 -11.84
CA MET A 622 -17.21 -26.19 -12.69
C MET A 622 -18.69 -26.54 -12.88
N THR A 623 -19.50 -26.42 -11.83
CA THR A 623 -20.96 -26.63 -11.90
C THR A 623 -21.59 -25.63 -12.87
N LEU A 624 -21.20 -24.35 -12.81
CA LEU A 624 -21.67 -23.33 -13.75
C LEU A 624 -21.22 -23.58 -15.20
N LEU A 625 -20.07 -24.23 -15.39
CA LEU A 625 -19.56 -24.65 -16.70
C LEU A 625 -20.22 -25.94 -17.23
N GLY A 626 -21.10 -26.59 -16.45
CA GLY A 626 -21.73 -27.85 -16.82
C GLY A 626 -20.87 -29.10 -16.59
N ARG A 627 -19.71 -28.98 -15.92
CA ARG A 627 -18.80 -30.09 -15.60
C ARG A 627 -19.17 -30.74 -14.26
N TYR A 628 -20.36 -31.32 -14.18
CA TYR A 628 -20.96 -31.75 -12.91
C TYR A 628 -20.19 -32.87 -12.20
N ASN A 629 -19.73 -33.89 -12.94
CA ASN A 629 -19.02 -35.04 -12.33
C ASN A 629 -17.70 -34.62 -11.67
N GLU A 630 -16.93 -33.74 -12.32
CA GLU A 630 -15.69 -33.20 -11.76
C GLU A 630 -15.97 -32.30 -10.55
N ALA A 631 -17.03 -31.49 -10.61
CA ALA A 631 -17.47 -30.68 -9.47
C ALA A 631 -17.84 -31.54 -8.25
N ILE A 632 -18.57 -32.65 -8.46
CA ILE A 632 -18.95 -33.58 -7.39
C ILE A 632 -17.70 -34.17 -6.72
N SER A 633 -16.71 -34.61 -7.50
CA SER A 633 -15.44 -35.11 -6.95
C SER A 633 -14.71 -34.06 -6.09
N LEU A 634 -14.71 -32.79 -6.51
CA LEU A 634 -14.12 -31.71 -5.71
C LEU A 634 -14.94 -31.40 -4.44
N PHE A 635 -16.27 -31.46 -4.51
CA PHE A 635 -17.11 -31.31 -3.32
C PHE A 635 -16.91 -32.45 -2.33
N ASP A 636 -16.74 -33.68 -2.81
CA ASP A 636 -16.43 -34.84 -1.97
C ASP A 636 -15.10 -34.65 -1.23
N LYS A 637 -14.04 -34.23 -1.94
CA LYS A 637 -12.76 -33.86 -1.30
C LYS A 637 -12.92 -32.78 -0.23
N ALA A 638 -13.73 -31.75 -0.49
CA ALA A 638 -13.98 -30.69 0.49
C ALA A 638 -14.77 -31.20 1.72
N ILE A 639 -15.68 -32.15 1.54
CA ILE A 639 -16.43 -32.79 2.63
C ILE A 639 -15.52 -33.71 3.44
N ASP A 640 -14.61 -34.45 2.78
CA ASP A 640 -13.62 -35.30 3.44
C ASP A 640 -12.66 -34.49 4.32
N GLN A 641 -12.23 -33.31 3.85
CA GLN A 641 -11.43 -32.38 4.64
C GLN A 641 -12.20 -31.78 5.82
N SER A 642 -13.47 -31.42 5.61
CA SER A 642 -14.31 -30.84 6.66
C SER A 642 -15.73 -31.40 6.62
N PRO A 643 -16.00 -32.47 7.40
CA PRO A 643 -17.31 -33.11 7.43
C PRO A 643 -18.43 -32.25 7.99
N LYS A 644 -18.18 -31.04 8.51
CA LYS A 644 -19.24 -30.11 8.94
C LYS A 644 -19.45 -28.96 7.96
N TYR A 645 -18.75 -28.94 6.83
CA TYR A 645 -18.83 -27.84 5.88
C TYR A 645 -20.11 -27.91 5.04
N ILE A 646 -21.06 -27.02 5.36
CA ILE A 646 -22.40 -27.00 4.76
C ILE A 646 -22.36 -26.59 3.29
N LEU A 647 -21.49 -25.64 2.94
CA LEU A 647 -21.44 -25.08 1.59
C LEU A 647 -21.04 -26.14 0.54
N ALA A 648 -20.10 -27.03 0.87
CA ALA A 648 -19.73 -28.13 -0.02
C ALA A 648 -20.87 -29.13 -0.22
N ARG A 649 -21.60 -29.51 0.83
CA ARG A 649 -22.78 -30.39 0.71
C ARG A 649 -23.89 -29.79 -0.12
N LYS A 650 -24.17 -28.50 0.12
CA LYS A 650 -25.11 -27.74 -0.70
C LYS A 650 -24.66 -27.76 -2.17
N GLY A 651 -23.39 -27.47 -2.44
CA GLY A 651 -22.81 -27.48 -3.78
C GLY A 651 -22.92 -28.84 -4.46
N LYS A 652 -22.61 -29.93 -3.76
CA LYS A 652 -22.80 -31.31 -4.23
C LYS A 652 -24.25 -31.60 -4.59
N GLY A 653 -25.20 -31.20 -3.73
CA GLY A 653 -26.62 -31.33 -3.99
C GLY A 653 -27.08 -30.55 -5.23
N GLU A 654 -26.57 -29.33 -5.41
CA GLU A 654 -26.84 -28.51 -6.61
C GLU A 654 -26.24 -29.12 -7.88
N ALA A 655 -25.02 -29.67 -7.82
CA ALA A 655 -24.39 -30.34 -8.96
C ALA A 655 -25.19 -31.57 -9.41
N HIS A 656 -25.63 -32.42 -8.48
CA HIS A 656 -26.52 -33.55 -8.78
C HIS A 656 -27.89 -33.09 -9.29
N PHE A 657 -28.45 -32.00 -8.76
CA PHE A 657 -29.71 -31.44 -9.24
C PHE A 657 -29.63 -31.01 -10.71
N TYR A 658 -28.58 -30.29 -11.10
CA TYR A 658 -28.38 -29.90 -12.50
C TYR A 658 -28.08 -31.10 -13.41
N LEU A 659 -27.34 -32.09 -12.91
CA LEU A 659 -27.12 -33.33 -13.64
C LEU A 659 -28.43 -34.10 -13.85
N ALA A 660 -29.34 -34.12 -12.86
CA ALA A 660 -30.68 -34.69 -13.00
C ALA A 660 -31.53 -33.95 -14.05
N ILE A 661 -31.48 -32.61 -14.07
CA ILE A 661 -32.13 -31.82 -15.13
C ILE A 661 -31.58 -32.21 -16.50
N GLN A 662 -30.25 -32.31 -16.63
CA GLN A 662 -29.60 -32.72 -17.87
C GLN A 662 -30.03 -34.12 -18.31
N GLN A 663 -30.09 -35.10 -17.39
CA GLN A 663 -30.54 -36.46 -17.73
C GLN A 663 -32.02 -36.52 -18.10
N THR A 664 -32.87 -35.72 -17.44
CA THR A 664 -34.30 -35.61 -17.78
C THR A 664 -34.46 -35.06 -19.20
N GLY A 665 -33.69 -34.04 -19.58
CA GLY A 665 -33.68 -33.51 -20.94
C GLY A 665 -33.13 -34.49 -22.00
N LEU A 666 -32.35 -35.48 -21.57
CA LEU A 666 -31.85 -36.58 -22.42
C LEU A 666 -32.76 -37.82 -22.40
N TYR A 667 -33.94 -37.74 -21.80
CA TYR A 667 -34.91 -38.84 -21.65
C TYR A 667 -34.33 -40.08 -20.93
N LYS A 668 -33.39 -39.86 -20.00
CA LYS A 668 -32.76 -40.91 -19.18
C LYS A 668 -33.35 -40.91 -17.77
N ASP A 669 -34.61 -41.32 -17.68
CA ASP A 669 -35.43 -41.15 -16.47
C ASP A 669 -34.86 -41.88 -15.24
N GLU A 670 -34.35 -43.10 -15.38
CA GLU A 670 -33.74 -43.84 -14.25
C GLU A 670 -32.52 -43.11 -13.68
N LEU A 671 -31.66 -42.56 -14.55
CA LEU A 671 -30.49 -41.79 -14.14
C LEU A 671 -30.91 -40.44 -13.53
N ALA A 672 -31.98 -39.83 -14.02
CA ALA A 672 -32.55 -38.63 -13.42
C ALA A 672 -33.04 -38.91 -11.99
N VAL A 673 -33.78 -40.00 -11.77
CA VAL A 673 -34.24 -40.43 -10.43
C VAL A 673 -33.05 -40.68 -9.51
N PHE A 674 -32.02 -41.38 -9.98
CA PHE A 674 -30.78 -41.61 -9.22
C PHE A 674 -30.13 -40.30 -8.76
N HIS A 675 -29.94 -39.34 -9.67
CA HIS A 675 -29.31 -38.06 -9.33
C HIS A 675 -30.20 -37.18 -8.43
N VAL A 676 -31.52 -37.24 -8.57
CA VAL A 676 -32.43 -36.56 -7.62
C VAL A 676 -32.28 -37.15 -6.22
N GLN A 677 -32.20 -38.47 -6.08
CA GLN A 677 -31.96 -39.10 -4.78
C GLN A 677 -30.65 -38.63 -4.16
N GLN A 678 -29.54 -38.62 -4.93
CA GLN A 678 -28.25 -38.11 -4.44
C GLN A 678 -28.31 -36.63 -4.05
N SER A 679 -29.02 -35.81 -4.83
CA SER A 679 -29.24 -34.39 -4.53
C SER A 679 -29.99 -34.19 -3.20
N LEU A 680 -31.08 -34.93 -3.01
CA LEU A 680 -31.89 -34.88 -1.80
C LEU A 680 -31.13 -35.37 -0.57
N THR A 681 -30.30 -36.42 -0.69
CA THR A 681 -29.43 -36.87 0.40
C THR A 681 -28.43 -35.79 0.80
N ALA A 682 -27.74 -35.17 -0.17
CA ALA A 682 -26.78 -34.10 0.12
C ALA A 682 -27.43 -32.87 0.79
N PHE A 683 -28.63 -32.48 0.34
CA PHE A 683 -29.39 -31.41 0.98
C PHE A 683 -29.93 -31.80 2.36
N HIS A 684 -30.34 -33.05 2.55
CA HIS A 684 -30.75 -33.58 3.86
C HIS A 684 -29.59 -33.46 4.85
N ASP A 685 -28.40 -33.93 4.50
CA ASP A 685 -27.22 -33.86 5.35
C ASP A 685 -26.88 -32.40 5.72
N ALA A 686 -26.98 -31.48 4.76
CA ALA A 686 -26.78 -30.05 5.00
C ALA A 686 -27.82 -29.46 5.98
N LEU A 687 -29.09 -29.87 5.87
CA LEU A 687 -30.17 -29.43 6.76
C LEU A 687 -30.03 -29.99 8.18
N CYS A 688 -29.55 -31.23 8.32
CA CYS A 688 -29.25 -31.86 9.61
C CYS A 688 -28.13 -31.12 10.37
N LEU A 689 -27.18 -30.52 9.65
CA LEU A 689 -26.15 -29.67 10.24
C LEU A 689 -26.70 -28.29 10.62
N GLN A 690 -27.43 -27.62 9.72
CA GLN A 690 -27.99 -26.30 9.99
C GLN A 690 -29.30 -26.07 9.22
N SER A 691 -30.40 -25.97 9.96
CA SER A 691 -31.76 -25.82 9.40
C SER A 691 -32.23 -24.37 9.23
N ASN A 692 -31.42 -23.38 9.64
CA ASN A 692 -31.80 -21.96 9.63
C ASN A 692 -31.70 -21.29 8.23
N TYR A 693 -31.16 -21.98 7.22
CA TYR A 693 -31.01 -21.43 5.88
C TYR A 693 -32.24 -21.69 4.99
N ALA A 694 -33.03 -20.65 4.73
CA ALA A 694 -34.20 -20.73 3.84
C ALA A 694 -33.85 -21.22 2.41
N CYS A 695 -32.64 -20.92 1.92
CA CYS A 695 -32.21 -21.36 0.59
C CYS A 695 -32.01 -22.88 0.49
N LEU A 696 -31.60 -23.56 1.56
CA LEU A 696 -31.47 -25.02 1.59
C LEU A 696 -32.83 -25.70 1.49
N TRP A 697 -33.81 -25.21 2.27
CA TRP A 697 -35.20 -25.68 2.20
C TRP A 697 -35.81 -25.51 0.82
N LYS A 698 -35.56 -24.37 0.18
CA LYS A 698 -35.99 -24.11 -1.19
C LYS A 698 -35.36 -25.09 -2.18
N LYS A 699 -34.04 -25.32 -2.10
CA LYS A 699 -33.34 -26.26 -3.00
C LYS A 699 -33.78 -27.71 -2.80
N TYR A 700 -34.02 -28.12 -1.56
CA TYR A 700 -34.60 -29.43 -1.24
C TYR A 700 -36.00 -29.57 -1.87
N GLY A 701 -36.85 -28.56 -1.73
CA GLY A 701 -38.18 -28.54 -2.34
C GLY A 701 -38.15 -28.57 -3.87
N ASP A 702 -37.26 -27.79 -4.50
CA ASP A 702 -37.06 -27.79 -5.96
C ASP A 702 -36.66 -29.19 -6.46
N ALA A 703 -35.75 -29.87 -5.74
CA ALA A 703 -35.33 -31.24 -6.08
C ALA A 703 -36.46 -32.26 -5.97
N CYS A 704 -37.34 -32.15 -4.97
CA CYS A 704 -38.53 -32.99 -4.85
C CYS A 704 -39.52 -32.81 -6.02
N MET A 705 -39.65 -31.59 -6.56
CA MET A 705 -40.56 -31.29 -7.67
C MET A 705 -40.01 -31.71 -9.04
N LEU A 706 -38.70 -31.92 -9.17
CA LEU A 706 -38.05 -32.15 -10.45
C LEU A 706 -38.60 -33.38 -11.19
N LEU A 707 -38.99 -34.43 -10.46
CA LEU A 707 -39.47 -35.68 -11.04
C LEU A 707 -40.97 -35.68 -11.42
N HIS A 708 -41.67 -34.54 -11.31
CA HIS A 708 -43.09 -34.49 -11.66
C HIS A 708 -43.44 -34.97 -13.08
N PRO A 709 -42.59 -34.78 -14.13
CA PRO A 709 -42.91 -35.24 -15.49
C PRO A 709 -42.66 -36.73 -15.72
N ILE A 710 -41.86 -37.40 -14.88
CA ILE A 710 -41.43 -38.78 -15.06
C ILE A 710 -42.55 -39.75 -14.66
N ASN A 711 -42.62 -40.94 -15.26
CA ASN A 711 -43.64 -41.94 -14.90
C ASN A 711 -43.54 -42.36 -13.41
N ASP A 712 -44.69 -42.55 -12.77
CA ASP A 712 -44.82 -42.86 -11.34
C ASP A 712 -44.13 -44.17 -10.97
N ASP A 713 -44.14 -45.16 -11.87
CA ASP A 713 -43.55 -46.49 -11.66
C ASP A 713 -42.02 -46.44 -11.46
N LEU A 714 -41.37 -45.39 -11.96
CA LEU A 714 -39.92 -45.21 -11.85
C LEU A 714 -39.54 -44.46 -10.57
N ILE A 715 -40.51 -43.86 -9.85
CA ILE A 715 -40.25 -42.95 -8.74
C ILE A 715 -40.31 -43.71 -7.41
N HIS A 716 -39.17 -44.24 -7.03
CA HIS A 716 -38.93 -44.88 -5.74
C HIS A 716 -37.68 -44.30 -5.09
N ILE A 717 -37.83 -43.13 -4.45
CA ILE A 717 -36.72 -42.45 -3.79
C ILE A 717 -36.56 -42.97 -2.37
N ARG A 718 -35.37 -43.47 -2.04
CA ARG A 718 -35.00 -43.89 -0.68
C ARG A 718 -34.24 -42.77 0.03
N LEU A 719 -34.80 -42.22 1.11
CA LEU A 719 -34.18 -41.12 1.87
C LEU A 719 -34.30 -41.30 3.38
N PRO A 720 -33.33 -40.81 4.17
CA PRO A 720 -33.48 -40.73 5.62
C PRO A 720 -34.68 -39.85 6.02
N SER A 721 -35.23 -40.12 7.21
CA SER A 721 -36.31 -39.30 7.75
C SER A 721 -35.80 -37.92 8.13
N LEU A 722 -36.47 -36.86 7.66
CA LEU A 722 -36.00 -35.48 7.85
C LEU A 722 -36.25 -35.00 9.30
N THR A 723 -37.47 -35.19 9.80
CA THR A 723 -37.86 -35.00 11.21
C THR A 723 -39.15 -35.79 11.48
N LYS A 724 -39.48 -36.04 12.77
CA LYS A 724 -40.75 -36.70 13.15
C LYS A 724 -41.98 -36.02 12.52
N LYS A 725 -42.04 -34.68 12.53
CA LYS A 725 -43.16 -33.88 11.96
C LYS A 725 -43.37 -34.04 10.45
N PHE A 726 -42.32 -34.39 9.70
CA PHE A 726 -42.42 -34.54 8.26
C PHE A 726 -42.96 -35.92 7.86
N ASP A 727 -42.63 -36.95 8.65
CA ASP A 727 -42.72 -38.36 8.27
C ASP A 727 -43.49 -39.24 9.29
N GLU A 728 -44.30 -38.62 10.15
CA GLU A 728 -44.99 -39.22 11.32
C GLU A 728 -45.73 -40.55 11.04
N ASN A 729 -46.14 -40.80 9.80
CA ASN A 729 -46.94 -41.97 9.40
C ASN A 729 -46.26 -42.90 8.38
N LYS A 730 -44.94 -42.79 8.15
CA LYS A 730 -44.21 -43.60 7.16
C LYS A 730 -43.41 -44.72 7.80
N ILE A 731 -43.52 -45.93 7.23
CA ILE A 731 -42.74 -47.11 7.65
C ILE A 731 -41.28 -46.89 7.25
N LYS A 732 -40.38 -47.08 8.21
CA LYS A 732 -38.92 -47.00 8.00
C LYS A 732 -38.38 -48.39 7.69
N ASP A 733 -37.41 -48.44 6.79
CA ASP A 733 -36.65 -49.65 6.52
C ASP A 733 -35.61 -49.93 7.64
N VAL A 734 -34.86 -51.02 7.49
CA VAL A 734 -33.84 -51.49 8.47
C VAL A 734 -32.76 -50.43 8.71
N ASP A 735 -32.49 -49.57 7.72
CA ASP A 735 -31.49 -48.51 7.79
C ASP A 735 -32.10 -47.16 8.24
N GLY A 736 -33.37 -47.15 8.67
CA GLY A 736 -34.08 -45.95 9.12
C GLY A 736 -34.53 -45.00 7.99
N CYS A 737 -34.43 -45.43 6.73
CA CYS A 737 -34.83 -44.68 5.55
C CYS A 737 -36.30 -44.94 5.17
N ILE A 738 -36.89 -44.02 4.42
CA ILE A 738 -38.27 -44.04 3.95
C ILE A 738 -38.25 -44.06 2.43
N VAL A 739 -39.09 -44.91 1.84
CA VAL A 739 -39.33 -44.91 0.39
C VAL A 739 -40.46 -43.93 0.08
N LEU A 740 -40.18 -42.94 -0.76
CA LEU A 740 -41.08 -41.86 -1.14
C LEU A 740 -41.55 -42.04 -2.58
N LYS A 741 -42.86 -42.00 -2.76
CA LYS A 741 -43.51 -41.93 -4.07
C LYS A 741 -43.67 -40.47 -4.52
N LYS A 742 -44.09 -40.24 -5.77
CA LYS A 742 -44.30 -38.88 -6.32
C LYS A 742 -45.18 -38.00 -5.42
N THR A 743 -46.30 -38.52 -4.93
CA THR A 743 -47.19 -37.78 -3.99
C THR A 743 -46.49 -37.35 -2.72
N ASP A 744 -45.65 -38.23 -2.17
CA ASP A 744 -44.91 -37.97 -0.93
C ASP A 744 -43.84 -36.90 -1.14
N LEU A 745 -43.17 -36.93 -2.29
CA LEU A 745 -42.19 -35.92 -2.69
C LEU A 745 -42.84 -34.54 -2.84
N LEU A 746 -43.99 -34.45 -3.49
CA LEU A 746 -44.72 -33.18 -3.63
C LEU A 746 -45.22 -32.63 -2.29
N GLN A 747 -45.75 -33.49 -1.40
CA GLN A 747 -46.13 -33.07 -0.05
C GLN A 747 -44.92 -32.60 0.77
N ARG A 748 -43.78 -33.30 0.63
CA ARG A 748 -42.53 -32.90 1.28
C ARG A 748 -42.04 -31.56 0.75
N ALA A 749 -42.08 -31.34 -0.57
CA ALA A 749 -41.73 -30.06 -1.19
C ALA A 749 -42.55 -28.90 -0.63
N GLN A 750 -43.88 -29.07 -0.54
CA GLN A 750 -44.79 -28.07 0.04
C GLN A 750 -44.38 -27.70 1.48
N LYS A 751 -44.14 -28.69 2.35
CA LYS A 751 -43.68 -28.45 3.72
C LYS A 751 -42.33 -27.72 3.75
N CYS A 752 -41.40 -28.06 2.87
CA CYS A 752 -40.10 -27.39 2.76
C CYS A 752 -40.25 -25.92 2.35
N PHE A 753 -41.09 -25.60 1.38
CA PHE A 753 -41.33 -24.19 1.00
C PHE A 753 -42.02 -23.40 2.11
N MET A 754 -42.97 -24.00 2.83
CA MET A 754 -43.58 -23.39 4.01
C MET A 754 -42.53 -23.07 5.08
N GLN A 755 -41.58 -23.98 5.33
CA GLN A 755 -40.47 -23.72 6.25
C GLN A 755 -39.55 -22.60 5.75
N ALA A 756 -39.27 -22.54 4.45
CA ALA A 756 -38.50 -21.44 3.85
C ALA A 756 -39.22 -20.08 4.01
N ILE A 757 -40.55 -20.04 3.86
CA ILE A 757 -41.38 -18.85 4.08
C ILE A 757 -41.41 -18.46 5.55
N HIS A 758 -41.50 -19.43 6.47
CA HIS A 758 -41.43 -19.16 7.91
C HIS A 758 -40.10 -18.48 8.29
N LEU A 759 -38.99 -18.92 7.70
CA LEU A 759 -37.67 -18.30 7.90
C LEU A 759 -37.55 -16.93 7.22
N LYS A 760 -38.19 -16.72 6.07
CA LYS A 760 -38.11 -15.47 5.31
C LYS A 760 -39.40 -15.18 4.55
N SER A 761 -40.36 -14.57 5.25
CA SER A 761 -41.75 -14.39 4.79
C SER A 761 -41.91 -13.39 3.63
N ARG A 762 -41.03 -12.38 3.53
CA ARG A 762 -41.08 -11.33 2.51
C ARG A 762 -40.47 -11.70 1.15
N SER A 763 -40.11 -12.97 0.93
CA SER A 763 -39.48 -13.42 -0.32
C SER A 763 -40.51 -13.90 -1.34
N ALA A 764 -40.72 -13.13 -2.42
CA ALA A 764 -41.63 -13.50 -3.52
C ALA A 764 -41.30 -14.86 -4.16
N VAL A 765 -40.01 -15.22 -4.23
CA VAL A 765 -39.53 -16.46 -4.84
C VAL A 765 -40.09 -17.69 -4.11
N TYR A 766 -40.17 -17.67 -2.77
CA TYR A 766 -40.63 -18.83 -2.00
C TYR A 766 -42.13 -19.03 -2.13
N TRP A 767 -42.90 -17.94 -2.15
CA TRP A 767 -44.33 -17.98 -2.45
C TRP A 767 -44.60 -18.50 -3.86
N SER A 768 -43.81 -18.09 -4.86
CA SER A 768 -43.90 -18.60 -6.22
C SER A 768 -43.61 -20.11 -6.30
N CYS A 769 -42.55 -20.59 -5.64
CA CYS A 769 -42.24 -22.03 -5.59
C CYS A 769 -43.35 -22.84 -4.91
N LEU A 770 -43.93 -22.32 -3.81
CA LEU A 770 -45.07 -22.95 -3.13
C LEU A 770 -46.29 -23.01 -4.04
N ALA A 771 -46.62 -21.91 -4.75
CA ALA A 771 -47.72 -21.86 -5.71
C ALA A 771 -47.55 -22.91 -6.83
N GLN A 772 -46.35 -23.01 -7.41
CA GLN A 772 -46.04 -23.99 -8.45
C GLN A 772 -46.15 -25.43 -7.93
N CYS A 773 -45.68 -25.69 -6.69
CA CYS A 773 -45.79 -26.99 -6.05
C CYS A 773 -47.26 -27.42 -5.89
N VAL A 774 -48.09 -26.54 -5.34
CA VAL A 774 -49.51 -26.81 -5.12
C VAL A 774 -50.26 -26.95 -6.46
N TYR A 775 -49.91 -26.15 -7.46
CA TYR A 775 -50.45 -26.31 -8.81
C TYR A 775 -50.13 -27.69 -9.40
N ILE A 776 -48.90 -28.17 -9.28
CA ILE A 776 -48.50 -29.51 -9.74
C ILE A 776 -49.23 -30.61 -8.96
N GLN A 777 -49.44 -30.44 -7.65
CA GLN A 777 -50.25 -31.37 -6.86
C GLN A 777 -51.71 -31.41 -7.34
N ALA A 778 -52.30 -30.24 -7.65
CA ALA A 778 -53.67 -30.16 -8.17
C ALA A 778 -53.81 -30.92 -9.50
N ARG A 779 -52.85 -30.73 -10.41
CA ARG A 779 -52.77 -31.43 -11.70
C ARG A 779 -52.68 -32.94 -11.54
N TYR A 780 -51.93 -33.41 -10.54
CA TYR A 780 -51.78 -34.83 -10.24
C TYR A 780 -53.07 -35.43 -9.64
N ASN A 781 -53.77 -34.70 -8.78
CA ASN A 781 -55.01 -35.12 -8.13
C ASN A 781 -56.27 -34.82 -8.96
N SER A 782 -56.23 -35.09 -10.27
CA SER A 782 -57.38 -34.90 -11.18
C SER A 782 -57.97 -33.48 -11.17
N ASP A 783 -57.10 -32.46 -11.17
CA ASP A 783 -57.46 -31.04 -11.17
C ASP A 783 -58.27 -30.61 -9.92
N ASP A 784 -57.77 -30.95 -8.72
CA ASP A 784 -58.37 -30.53 -7.45
C ASP A 784 -58.49 -29.00 -7.35
N GLN A 785 -59.73 -28.51 -7.40
CA GLN A 785 -60.05 -27.08 -7.40
C GLN A 785 -59.58 -26.35 -6.14
N ARG A 786 -59.57 -27.02 -4.98
CA ARG A 786 -59.13 -26.37 -3.73
C ARG A 786 -57.66 -26.03 -3.82
N LEU A 787 -56.85 -26.93 -4.37
CA LEU A 787 -55.42 -26.71 -4.58
C LEU A 787 -55.17 -25.67 -5.67
N LEU A 788 -55.96 -25.64 -6.75
CA LEU A 788 -55.86 -24.59 -7.77
C LEU A 788 -56.14 -23.19 -7.21
N MET A 789 -57.18 -23.04 -6.39
CA MET A 789 -57.48 -21.78 -5.72
C MET A 789 -56.36 -21.36 -4.78
N LEU A 790 -55.80 -22.31 -4.02
CA LEU A 790 -54.69 -22.05 -3.11
C LEU A 790 -53.42 -21.62 -3.86
N ALA A 791 -53.11 -22.26 -5.00
CA ALA A 791 -52.00 -21.87 -5.87
C ALA A 791 -52.18 -20.44 -6.39
N LEU A 792 -53.41 -20.06 -6.74
CA LEU A 792 -53.78 -18.72 -7.21
C LEU A 792 -53.63 -17.66 -6.11
N GLU A 793 -53.98 -17.97 -4.86
CA GLU A 793 -53.73 -17.09 -3.71
C GLU A 793 -52.24 -16.89 -3.46
N TYR A 794 -51.46 -17.98 -3.42
CA TYR A 794 -50.01 -17.90 -3.17
C TYR A 794 -49.26 -17.13 -4.25
N ILE A 795 -49.61 -17.28 -5.52
CA ILE A 795 -48.96 -16.49 -6.58
C ILE A 795 -49.35 -15.00 -6.53
N LYS A 796 -50.57 -14.67 -6.12
CA LYS A 796 -50.97 -13.27 -5.86
C LYS A 796 -50.15 -12.65 -4.72
N VAL A 797 -49.89 -13.40 -3.65
CA VAL A 797 -48.98 -12.97 -2.58
C VAL A 797 -47.58 -12.73 -3.13
N ALA A 798 -47.04 -13.63 -3.95
CA ALA A 798 -45.72 -13.45 -4.58
C ALA A 798 -45.65 -12.17 -5.43
N ILE A 799 -46.68 -11.90 -6.24
CA ILE A 799 -46.78 -10.71 -7.09
C ILE A 799 -46.88 -9.44 -6.24
N SER A 800 -47.66 -9.47 -5.15
CA SER A 800 -47.78 -8.32 -4.24
C SER A 800 -46.43 -7.93 -3.62
N LEU A 801 -45.55 -8.90 -3.40
CA LEU A 801 -44.19 -8.67 -2.89
C LEU A 801 -43.23 -8.16 -3.97
N LYS A 802 -43.42 -8.54 -5.24
CA LYS A 802 -42.53 -8.16 -6.35
C LYS A 802 -43.31 -7.98 -7.67
N PRO A 803 -44.04 -6.86 -7.84
CA PRO A 803 -44.94 -6.68 -8.98
C PRO A 803 -44.22 -6.52 -10.32
N ASN A 804 -42.95 -6.12 -10.32
CA ASN A 804 -42.16 -5.88 -11.53
C ASN A 804 -41.56 -7.16 -12.16
N ASP A 805 -41.79 -8.34 -11.57
CA ASP A 805 -41.21 -9.60 -12.04
C ASP A 805 -42.15 -10.32 -13.03
N HIS A 806 -41.82 -10.26 -14.32
CA HIS A 806 -42.63 -10.85 -15.40
C HIS A 806 -42.83 -12.37 -15.25
N LEU A 807 -41.90 -13.10 -14.62
CA LEU A 807 -42.02 -14.55 -14.42
C LEU A 807 -43.17 -14.91 -13.47
N LEU A 808 -43.46 -14.04 -12.49
CA LEU A 808 -44.57 -14.23 -11.56
C LEU A 808 -45.91 -14.04 -12.26
N TRP A 809 -46.01 -13.05 -13.13
CA TRP A 809 -47.19 -12.83 -13.97
C TRP A 809 -47.43 -13.95 -14.97
N ASN A 810 -46.37 -14.50 -15.58
CA ASN A 810 -46.48 -15.69 -16.42
C ASN A 810 -47.01 -16.89 -15.62
N THR A 811 -46.50 -17.10 -14.41
CA THR A 811 -46.97 -18.18 -13.52
C THR A 811 -48.44 -17.98 -13.15
N LEU A 812 -48.86 -16.76 -12.82
CA LEU A 812 -50.26 -16.43 -12.56
C LEU A 812 -51.13 -16.71 -13.79
N GLY A 813 -50.68 -16.32 -14.99
CA GLY A 813 -51.39 -16.59 -16.24
C GLY A 813 -51.64 -18.08 -16.46
N VAL A 814 -50.62 -18.92 -16.23
CA VAL A 814 -50.76 -20.39 -16.33
C VAL A 814 -51.77 -20.93 -15.32
N VAL A 815 -51.68 -20.50 -14.05
CA VAL A 815 -52.59 -20.98 -12.99
C VAL A 815 -54.03 -20.51 -13.22
N ALA A 816 -54.22 -19.25 -13.67
CA ALA A 816 -55.54 -18.65 -13.86
C ALA A 816 -56.24 -19.07 -15.17
N ALA A 817 -55.48 -19.46 -16.20
CA ALA A 817 -56.05 -19.91 -17.47
C ALA A 817 -56.56 -21.36 -17.43
N HIS A 818 -56.27 -22.11 -16.36
CA HIS A 818 -56.68 -23.50 -16.24
C HIS A 818 -58.20 -23.56 -15.96
N PRO A 819 -59.01 -24.26 -16.78
CA PRO A 819 -60.46 -24.21 -16.67
C PRO A 819 -60.91 -24.85 -15.35
N ALA A 820 -61.42 -24.03 -14.44
CA ALA A 820 -62.21 -24.54 -13.33
C ALA A 820 -63.43 -25.24 -13.92
N ARG A 821 -63.56 -26.56 -13.73
CA ARG A 821 -64.83 -27.27 -13.96
C ARG A 821 -65.86 -26.75 -12.95
N LEU A 822 -66.51 -25.63 -13.25
CA LEU A 822 -67.64 -25.10 -12.48
C LEU A 822 -68.70 -26.18 -12.25
#